data_AF-A0AAU5ISX5-F1
#
_entry.id   AF-A0AAU5ISX5-F1
#
_cell.length_a   1.000
_cell.length_b   1.000
_cell.length_c   1.000
_cell.angle_alpha   90.00
_cell.angle_beta   90.00
_cell.angle_gamma   90.00
#
_symmetry.space_group_name_H-M   'P 1'
#
loop_
_entity.id
_entity.type
_entity.pdbx_description
1 polymer ?
#
loop_
_entity_poly.entity_id
_entity_poly.type
_entity_poly.pdbx_seq_one_letter_code
_entity_poly.pdbx_strand_id
1 'polypeptide(L)'
;MTTDISRRRLFALGGGALGVAAAGSLLPPSLQVAIAAQPAHSAGSGGGDGLGAIKHVVILMQENRSFDHYFGTLRGVRGFGDRNAVELPSGKPVFEQPALLGTSVLPFPVRGAAETQKKELQYIGALDHSWSGGGKAWAGGWMNGWVTAKTAATMAYYDRRDIPLHYELADTFTVCDAYHSSIHTSTSPNRNHLWSGKTGNEANGKRAVGNDAYNEGTHPGYDWGTYAERLEKAGRSWRTYTEWENFTDNQIEFFATFKAIARKALAQTGGHTYMESFYSAVRDADATERERLFGLLEEGVATLDKAERSLFERALRRVETGKLADEFAKDVAAGTLPEVSYLVPSAVDSEHPSVSSPIHSATIVYKVLDALGKHPDVWRHTAVLINYDENDGFFDHVPPPVAPPEVAEEQWEGKPTGLGIRVPLLVVSPWTVGGYVCSEVFDHTSVIRFLERWTGVKEPNISDWRRTATGDLTSAFDFERARRRPKVEQPGAIPPFSGRWAPKPPLVQHMPVQESGARPARALPYQPDAQAKLVDGAVQVALSNTGRSSAHFALYPYAGEFPVPQHRDVKGTAQWTVPLTGAAYRFTVTGPNGFRREFAGPAKDGASAGAEVASRVDAHERDLHLTLRNTGRTTLTFTVRPLGYVEEADLRDWTRTVKVKPGRSRTVVHSAADAHGWYDLSVTVNGDDVFRRRLMGHIENGRASVSG
;
A
#
# COMPACT_ATOMS: atom_id res chain seq x y z
N MET A 1 21.74 -34.51 -1.93
CA MET A 1 22.15 -34.08 -3.28
C MET A 1 21.12 -33.08 -3.77
N THR A 2 21.40 -31.81 -3.54
CA THR A 2 20.58 -30.67 -3.92
C THR A 2 20.73 -30.44 -5.42
N THR A 3 19.63 -30.36 -6.16
CA THR A 3 19.63 -29.81 -7.51
C THR A 3 19.80 -28.30 -7.39
N ASP A 4 21.03 -27.91 -7.06
CA ASP A 4 21.60 -26.60 -7.33
C ASP A 4 21.34 -26.30 -8.81
N ILE A 5 20.90 -25.08 -9.11
CA ILE A 5 20.62 -24.64 -10.49
C ILE A 5 21.87 -24.95 -11.31
N SER A 6 21.77 -25.98 -12.15
CA SER A 6 22.93 -26.57 -12.80
C SER A 6 23.75 -25.50 -13.50
N ARG A 7 25.04 -25.45 -13.14
CA ARG A 7 26.13 -24.66 -13.72
C ARG A 7 26.15 -24.65 -15.26
N ARG A 8 25.36 -25.49 -15.94
CA ARG A 8 25.18 -25.51 -17.41
C ARG A 8 24.48 -24.28 -18.01
N ARG A 9 23.78 -23.43 -17.24
CA ARG A 9 23.34 -22.11 -17.76
C ARG A 9 24.42 -21.01 -17.66
N LEU A 10 25.50 -21.25 -16.92
CA LEU A 10 26.54 -20.26 -16.64
C LEU A 10 27.54 -20.07 -17.79
N PHE A 11 27.65 -21.03 -18.71
CA PHE A 11 28.62 -20.98 -19.82
C PHE A 11 28.05 -20.51 -21.17
N ALA A 12 26.75 -20.22 -21.26
CA ALA A 12 26.17 -19.66 -22.49
C ALA A 12 26.25 -18.11 -22.57
N LEU A 13 26.77 -17.44 -21.52
CA LEU A 13 26.80 -15.96 -21.42
C LEU A 13 28.18 -15.41 -21.02
N GLY A 14 29.23 -16.23 -21.06
CA GLY A 14 30.60 -15.85 -20.74
C GLY A 14 31.46 -15.65 -21.98
N GLY A 15 31.27 -14.55 -22.71
CA GLY A 15 32.11 -14.17 -23.84
C GLY A 15 31.74 -12.76 -24.29
N GLY A 16 32.65 -11.80 -24.10
CA GLY A 16 32.33 -10.38 -24.04
C GLY A 16 31.87 -9.74 -25.36
N ALA A 17 31.00 -8.74 -25.21
CA ALA A 17 30.98 -7.50 -25.98
C ALA A 17 29.95 -6.54 -25.36
N LEU A 18 30.38 -5.31 -25.10
CA LEU A 18 29.51 -4.17 -24.84
C LEU A 18 28.62 -3.91 -26.06
N GLY A 19 27.32 -3.70 -25.85
CA GLY A 19 26.41 -3.12 -26.84
C GLY A 19 25.61 -4.13 -27.67
N VAL A 20 24.37 -4.39 -27.25
CA VAL A 20 23.11 -4.54 -28.03
C VAL A 20 22.10 -5.21 -27.10
N ALA A 21 21.00 -4.51 -26.83
CA ALA A 21 19.84 -5.01 -26.12
C ALA A 21 19.19 -6.19 -26.88
N ALA A 22 18.98 -7.33 -26.21
CA ALA A 22 18.20 -8.45 -26.71
C ALA A 22 17.29 -9.00 -25.60
N ALA A 23 16.03 -9.31 -25.96
CA ALA A 23 14.82 -9.33 -25.12
C ALA A 23 14.45 -10.69 -24.48
N GLY A 24 13.83 -10.67 -23.29
CA GLY A 24 13.06 -11.80 -22.70
C GLY A 24 12.71 -11.60 -21.23
N SER A 25 11.57 -12.07 -20.70
CA SER A 25 10.93 -11.71 -19.39
C SER A 25 11.49 -12.36 -18.11
N LEU A 26 11.33 -11.71 -16.94
CA LEU A 26 11.71 -12.14 -15.57
C LEU A 26 10.69 -13.08 -14.94
N LEU A 27 9.45 -13.05 -15.42
CA LEU A 27 8.41 -13.96 -14.93
C LEU A 27 8.80 -15.41 -15.26
N PRO A 28 8.45 -16.38 -14.40
CA PRO A 28 8.67 -17.78 -14.71
C PRO A 28 8.11 -18.15 -16.10
N PRO A 29 8.87 -18.87 -16.97
CA PRO A 29 8.37 -19.26 -18.29
C PRO A 29 7.05 -20.03 -18.23
N SER A 30 6.86 -20.84 -17.18
CA SER A 30 5.61 -21.55 -16.90
C SER A 30 4.44 -20.58 -16.69
N LEU A 31 4.63 -19.54 -15.88
CA LEU A 31 3.63 -18.49 -15.66
C LEU A 31 3.35 -17.70 -16.95
N GLN A 32 4.37 -17.41 -17.75
CA GLN A 32 4.18 -16.73 -19.04
C GLN A 32 3.25 -17.53 -19.97
N VAL A 33 3.38 -18.86 -20.00
CA VAL A 33 2.49 -19.75 -20.75
C VAL A 33 1.10 -19.76 -20.13
N ALA A 34 0.99 -19.83 -18.80
CA ALA A 34 -0.28 -19.86 -18.10
C ALA A 34 -1.09 -18.55 -18.23
N ILE A 35 -0.44 -17.38 -18.24
CA ILE A 35 -1.05 -16.07 -18.50
C ILE A 35 -1.64 -15.98 -19.93
N ALA A 36 -1.04 -16.70 -20.89
CA ALA A 36 -1.56 -16.72 -22.25
C ALA A 36 -2.88 -17.50 -22.38
N ALA A 37 -3.24 -18.32 -21.38
CA ALA A 37 -4.52 -18.99 -21.30
C ALA A 37 -5.61 -18.05 -20.76
N GLN A 38 -6.87 -18.28 -21.16
CA GLN A 38 -8.00 -17.48 -20.67
C GLN A 38 -8.24 -17.73 -19.16
N PRO A 39 -8.58 -16.69 -18.38
CA PRO A 39 -8.99 -16.84 -16.99
C PRO A 39 -10.22 -17.73 -16.88
N ALA A 40 -10.41 -18.38 -15.72
CA ALA A 40 -11.66 -19.08 -15.48
C ALA A 40 -12.82 -18.08 -15.43
N HIS A 41 -13.89 -18.35 -16.17
CA HIS A 41 -15.15 -17.64 -16.04
C HIS A 41 -16.11 -18.50 -15.22
N SER A 42 -16.83 -17.87 -14.29
CA SER A 42 -17.92 -18.52 -13.55
C SER A 42 -19.08 -18.78 -14.50
N ALA A 43 -19.06 -19.89 -15.22
CA ALA A 43 -20.28 -20.40 -15.85
C ALA A 43 -21.23 -20.86 -14.73
N GLY A 44 -22.13 -19.97 -14.27
CA GLY A 44 -23.35 -20.37 -13.57
C GLY A 44 -23.40 -20.38 -12.03
N SER A 45 -22.51 -19.72 -11.30
CA SER A 45 -22.69 -19.53 -9.83
C SER A 45 -23.37 -18.18 -9.54
N GLY A 46 -24.59 -18.20 -8.98
CA GLY A 46 -25.51 -17.07 -8.79
C GLY A 46 -25.09 -15.91 -7.85
N GLY A 47 -23.92 -15.33 -8.05
CA GLY A 47 -23.50 -14.04 -7.48
C GLY A 47 -22.78 -13.23 -8.57
N GLY A 48 -23.39 -12.14 -9.03
CA GLY A 48 -23.06 -11.44 -10.28
C GLY A 48 -21.75 -10.63 -10.33
N ASP A 49 -20.70 -10.99 -9.57
CA ASP A 49 -19.41 -10.26 -9.53
C ASP A 49 -18.17 -11.06 -9.96
N GLY A 50 -18.33 -12.36 -10.30
CA GLY A 50 -17.25 -13.22 -10.78
C GLY A 50 -16.31 -13.77 -9.70
N LEU A 51 -16.49 -13.38 -8.44
CA LEU A 51 -15.61 -13.77 -7.31
C LEU A 51 -15.59 -15.29 -7.08
N GLY A 52 -16.70 -15.98 -7.39
CA GLY A 52 -16.80 -17.45 -7.31
C GLY A 52 -15.88 -18.22 -8.27
N ALA A 53 -15.21 -17.56 -9.22
CA ALA A 53 -14.20 -18.20 -10.05
C ALA A 53 -12.89 -18.46 -9.30
N ILE A 54 -12.65 -17.77 -8.18
CA ILE A 54 -11.51 -17.98 -7.30
C ILE A 54 -11.73 -19.23 -6.46
N LYS A 55 -10.73 -20.11 -6.44
CA LYS A 55 -10.68 -21.29 -5.57
C LYS A 55 -9.55 -21.20 -4.54
N HIS A 56 -8.51 -20.41 -4.83
CA HIS A 56 -7.34 -20.27 -3.97
C HIS A 56 -6.92 -18.82 -3.82
N VAL A 57 -6.69 -18.38 -2.58
CA VAL A 57 -6.04 -17.11 -2.26
C VAL A 57 -4.73 -17.41 -1.54
N VAL A 58 -3.63 -16.98 -2.13
CA VAL A 58 -2.27 -17.13 -1.59
C VAL A 58 -1.81 -15.76 -1.09
N ILE A 59 -1.40 -15.68 0.17
CA ILE A 59 -1.00 -14.44 0.83
C ILE A 59 0.49 -14.57 1.17
N LEU A 60 1.32 -13.73 0.57
CA LEU A 60 2.75 -13.59 0.85
C LEU A 60 2.99 -12.19 1.40
N MET A 61 3.19 -12.09 2.72
CA MET A 61 3.52 -10.85 3.41
C MET A 61 5.02 -10.78 3.68
N GLN A 62 5.69 -9.86 2.99
CA GLN A 62 7.12 -9.59 3.09
C GLN A 62 7.41 -8.45 4.07
N GLU A 63 8.70 -8.22 4.33
CA GLU A 63 9.26 -7.21 5.21
C GLU A 63 10.19 -6.23 4.46
N ASN A 64 10.56 -5.15 5.11
CA ASN A 64 9.60 -4.06 5.14
C ASN A 64 9.98 -2.92 4.18
N ARG A 65 9.03 -2.38 3.43
CA ARG A 65 9.28 -1.45 2.32
C ARG A 65 8.14 -0.44 2.19
N SER A 66 8.49 0.84 2.05
CA SER A 66 7.49 1.86 1.67
C SER A 66 7.17 1.76 0.17
N PHE A 67 6.00 2.28 -0.23
CA PHE A 67 5.63 2.31 -1.64
C PHE A 67 6.58 3.18 -2.46
N ASP A 68 6.86 4.42 -2.06
CA ASP A 68 7.78 5.30 -2.80
C ASP A 68 9.21 4.76 -2.89
N HIS A 69 9.67 4.02 -1.87
CA HIS A 69 10.98 3.39 -1.89
C HIS A 69 11.10 2.34 -3.01
N TYR A 70 10.01 1.67 -3.39
CA TYR A 70 10.01 0.68 -4.48
C TYR A 70 9.51 1.23 -5.79
N PHE A 71 8.38 1.92 -5.78
CA PHE A 71 7.61 2.27 -6.96
C PHE A 71 7.46 3.78 -7.15
N GLY A 72 8.16 4.61 -6.37
CA GLY A 72 8.12 6.07 -6.50
C GLY A 72 8.53 6.57 -7.90
N THR A 73 9.37 5.81 -8.62
CA THR A 73 9.76 6.14 -10.01
C THR A 73 8.90 5.44 -11.07
N LEU A 74 8.03 4.49 -10.71
CA LEU A 74 7.24 3.73 -11.68
C LEU A 74 6.20 4.62 -12.37
N ARG A 75 6.03 4.53 -13.69
CA ARG A 75 5.10 5.40 -14.46
C ARG A 75 3.65 5.20 -14.05
N GLY A 76 2.83 6.25 -14.00
CA GLY A 76 1.38 6.13 -13.78
C GLY A 76 0.96 5.57 -12.42
N VAL A 77 1.75 5.79 -11.37
CA VAL A 77 1.34 5.68 -9.95
C VAL A 77 1.53 7.02 -9.27
N ARG A 78 0.91 7.19 -8.10
CA ARG A 78 1.21 8.28 -7.18
C ARG A 78 2.60 8.10 -6.56
N GLY A 79 3.63 8.53 -7.28
CA GLY A 79 5.04 8.49 -6.91
C GLY A 79 5.70 9.89 -6.90
N PHE A 80 6.97 10.00 -7.30
CA PHE A 80 7.74 11.25 -7.21
C PHE A 80 7.27 12.37 -8.14
N GLY A 81 6.42 12.07 -9.12
CA GLY A 81 5.74 13.03 -9.99
C GLY A 81 4.31 13.39 -9.54
N ASP A 82 3.86 12.96 -8.35
CA ASP A 82 2.49 13.21 -7.88
C ASP A 82 2.19 14.72 -7.78
N ARG A 83 1.29 15.21 -8.64
CA ARG A 83 0.83 16.60 -8.67
C ARG A 83 -0.02 16.97 -7.45
N ASN A 84 -0.45 15.96 -6.67
CA ASN A 84 -1.18 16.10 -5.41
C ASN A 84 -0.26 16.09 -4.18
N ALA A 85 1.07 16.02 -4.34
CA ALA A 85 2.00 16.08 -3.21
C ALA A 85 1.73 17.30 -2.31
N VAL A 86 1.80 17.08 -0.99
CA VAL A 86 1.50 18.10 0.02
C VAL A 86 2.63 19.14 0.07
N GLU A 87 2.25 20.41 0.21
CA GLU A 87 3.18 21.48 0.55
C GLU A 87 3.40 21.46 2.07
N LEU A 88 4.66 21.51 2.50
CA LEU A 88 5.01 21.62 3.92
C LEU A 88 4.80 23.04 4.44
N PRO A 89 4.72 23.27 5.76
CA PRO A 89 4.59 24.61 6.33
C PRO A 89 5.72 25.57 5.91
N SER A 90 6.86 25.06 5.48
CA SER A 90 7.98 25.83 4.92
C SER A 90 7.75 26.36 3.50
N GLY A 91 6.64 25.98 2.84
CA GLY A 91 6.37 26.26 1.43
C GLY A 91 7.08 25.32 0.45
N LYS A 92 7.85 24.34 0.96
CA LYS A 92 8.55 23.33 0.16
C LYS A 92 7.66 22.11 -0.09
N PRO A 93 7.90 21.32 -1.15
CA PRO A 93 7.19 20.05 -1.33
C PRO A 93 7.56 19.07 -0.22
N VAL A 94 6.65 18.14 0.12
CA VAL A 94 6.91 17.05 1.08
C VAL A 94 8.13 16.19 0.71
N PHE A 95 8.58 16.20 -0.54
CA PHE A 95 9.81 15.51 -0.94
C PHE A 95 11.09 16.17 -0.38
N GLU A 96 11.07 17.47 -0.09
CA GLU A 96 12.21 18.20 0.48
C GLU A 96 12.15 18.17 2.01
N GLN A 97 12.65 17.07 2.57
CA GLN A 97 12.54 16.81 4.01
C GLN A 97 13.53 17.67 4.80
N PRO A 98 13.07 18.35 5.88
CA PRO A 98 13.94 19.15 6.72
C PRO A 98 14.94 18.27 7.47
N ALA A 99 16.17 18.76 7.59
CA ALA A 99 17.27 18.11 8.28
C ALA A 99 17.97 19.08 9.25
N LEU A 100 19.03 18.60 9.92
CA LEU A 100 19.78 19.39 10.91
C LEU A 100 20.34 20.68 10.28
N LEU A 101 20.48 21.72 11.11
CA LEU A 101 21.08 23.01 10.76
C LEU A 101 20.41 23.72 9.57
N GLY A 102 19.10 23.49 9.37
CA GLY A 102 18.33 24.13 8.29
C GLY A 102 18.61 23.58 6.89
N THR A 103 19.30 22.43 6.79
CA THR A 103 19.50 21.71 5.52
C THR A 103 18.26 20.89 5.15
N SER A 104 18.25 20.33 3.93
CA SER A 104 17.18 19.44 3.46
C SER A 104 17.74 18.21 2.72
N VAL A 105 16.94 17.14 2.70
CA VAL A 105 17.22 15.90 1.98
C VAL A 105 16.09 15.63 1.01
N LEU A 106 16.43 15.47 -0.27
CA LEU A 106 15.54 14.99 -1.34
C LEU A 106 15.64 13.46 -1.44
N PRO A 107 14.64 12.78 -2.03
CA PRO A 107 14.77 11.36 -2.31
C PRO A 107 15.95 11.09 -3.26
N PHE A 108 16.74 10.04 -3.00
CA PHE A 108 17.94 9.74 -3.77
C PHE A 108 18.09 8.24 -4.07
N PRO A 109 18.67 7.86 -5.24
CA PRO A 109 18.72 6.46 -5.64
C PRO A 109 19.76 5.69 -4.82
N VAL A 110 19.40 4.48 -4.36
CA VAL A 110 20.32 3.57 -3.65
C VAL A 110 21.53 3.25 -4.53
N ARG A 111 21.35 3.06 -5.84
CA ARG A 111 22.43 2.80 -6.80
C ARG A 111 23.53 3.87 -6.77
N GLY A 112 23.16 5.15 -6.84
CA GLY A 112 24.13 6.25 -6.81
C GLY A 112 24.86 6.35 -5.47
N ALA A 113 24.15 6.10 -4.36
CA ALA A 113 24.75 6.02 -3.03
C ALA A 113 25.72 4.83 -2.92
N ALA A 114 25.36 3.67 -3.47
CA ALA A 114 26.18 2.45 -3.48
C ALA A 114 27.48 2.66 -4.27
N GLU A 115 27.40 3.24 -5.46
CA GLU A 115 28.57 3.61 -6.28
C GLU A 115 29.52 4.56 -5.53
N THR A 116 28.96 5.62 -4.93
CA THR A 116 29.73 6.64 -4.19
C THR A 116 30.39 6.05 -2.93
N GLN A 117 29.66 5.22 -2.19
CA GLN A 117 30.12 4.63 -0.93
C GLN A 117 30.90 3.33 -1.12
N LYS A 118 31.05 2.84 -2.37
CA LYS A 118 31.66 1.55 -2.73
C LYS A 118 31.02 0.38 -1.96
N LYS A 119 29.69 0.29 -2.06
CA LYS A 119 28.85 -0.70 -1.39
C LYS A 119 27.99 -1.48 -2.39
N GLU A 120 27.42 -2.59 -1.95
CA GLU A 120 26.49 -3.40 -2.74
C GLU A 120 25.05 -2.91 -2.56
N LEU A 121 24.36 -2.59 -3.67
CA LEU A 121 23.05 -1.92 -3.65
C LEU A 121 21.94 -2.71 -2.93
N GLN A 122 22.06 -4.04 -2.85
CA GLN A 122 21.03 -4.93 -2.33
C GLN A 122 20.98 -4.99 -0.79
N TYR A 123 22.04 -4.54 -0.11
CA TYR A 123 22.22 -4.80 1.33
C TYR A 123 22.12 -3.52 2.19
N ILE A 124 21.14 -2.67 1.90
CA ILE A 124 20.84 -1.52 2.78
C ILE A 124 20.35 -2.02 4.16
N GLY A 125 20.69 -1.29 5.22
CA GLY A 125 20.35 -1.63 6.60
C GLY A 125 19.00 -1.06 7.04
N ALA A 126 18.47 -1.63 8.13
CA ALA A 126 17.18 -1.25 8.71
C ALA A 126 17.18 0.17 9.32
N LEU A 127 16.01 0.81 9.36
CA LEU A 127 15.80 2.09 10.04
C LEU A 127 14.82 1.96 11.21
N ASP A 128 14.65 3.03 11.99
CA ASP A 128 13.69 3.03 13.09
C ASP A 128 12.26 2.95 12.54
N HIS A 129 11.57 1.85 12.85
CA HIS A 129 10.14 1.61 12.57
C HIS A 129 9.34 1.34 13.85
N SER A 130 9.77 1.92 14.98
CA SER A 130 9.04 1.90 16.25
C SER A 130 7.83 2.84 16.24
N TRP A 131 6.89 2.65 17.16
CA TRP A 131 5.77 3.60 17.40
C TRP A 131 6.24 5.05 17.57
N SER A 132 7.30 5.25 18.35
CA SER A 132 7.87 6.58 18.60
C SER A 132 8.49 7.19 17.33
N GLY A 133 9.28 6.40 16.60
CA GLY A 133 9.90 6.82 15.34
C GLY A 133 8.89 7.10 14.24
N GLY A 134 7.89 6.24 14.09
CA GLY A 134 6.77 6.40 13.15
C GLY A 134 5.95 7.65 13.45
N GLY A 135 5.55 7.86 14.71
CA GLY A 135 4.80 9.04 15.13
C GLY A 135 5.58 10.36 14.92
N LYS A 136 6.90 10.35 15.14
CA LYS A 136 7.77 11.51 14.85
C LYS A 136 7.86 11.78 13.34
N ALA A 137 7.99 10.75 12.51
CA ALA A 137 8.05 10.89 11.05
C ALA A 137 6.73 11.42 10.46
N TRP A 138 5.59 10.90 10.95
CA TRP A 138 4.25 11.34 10.57
C TRP A 138 3.98 12.82 10.92
N ALA A 139 4.55 13.30 12.04
CA ALA A 139 4.57 14.71 12.44
C ALA A 139 3.19 15.39 12.39
N GLY A 140 2.16 14.72 12.95
CA GLY A 140 0.81 15.26 13.00
C GLY A 140 0.10 15.31 11.65
N GLY A 141 0.56 14.56 10.65
CA GLY A 141 -0.02 14.52 9.30
C GLY A 141 0.70 15.42 8.28
N TRP A 142 1.70 16.19 8.72
CA TRP A 142 2.56 16.99 7.83
C TRP A 142 3.61 16.17 7.10
N MET A 143 3.92 14.95 7.58
CA MET A 143 4.88 14.05 6.94
C MET A 143 6.27 14.69 6.76
N ASN A 144 6.71 15.53 7.72
CA ASN A 144 7.95 16.31 7.63
C ASN A 144 8.99 15.96 8.70
N GLY A 145 8.82 14.86 9.43
CA GLY A 145 9.71 14.45 10.51
C GLY A 145 10.66 13.30 10.15
N TRP A 146 10.78 12.92 8.88
CA TRP A 146 11.42 11.67 8.48
C TRP A 146 12.91 11.60 8.83
N VAL A 147 13.68 12.60 8.40
CA VAL A 147 15.15 12.60 8.57
C VAL A 147 15.54 12.72 10.04
N THR A 148 14.79 13.51 10.82
CA THR A 148 15.07 13.72 12.26
C THR A 148 14.58 12.57 13.13
N ALA A 149 13.49 11.89 12.75
CA ALA A 149 13.03 10.69 13.43
C ALA A 149 13.93 9.48 13.18
N LYS A 150 14.55 9.42 12.00
CA LYS A 150 15.31 8.28 11.53
C LYS A 150 16.73 8.73 11.16
N THR A 151 17.07 8.71 9.87
CA THR A 151 18.30 9.28 9.31
C THR A 151 18.04 9.70 7.86
N ALA A 152 19.01 10.32 7.19
CA ALA A 152 18.89 10.65 5.76
C ALA A 152 18.65 9.40 4.87
N ALA A 153 19.05 8.20 5.31
CA ALA A 153 18.83 6.96 4.56
C ALA A 153 17.34 6.63 4.34
N THR A 154 16.43 7.20 5.13
CA THR A 154 14.97 7.09 4.92
C THR A 154 14.55 7.55 3.53
N MET A 155 15.28 8.50 2.94
CA MET A 155 14.99 9.09 1.64
C MET A 155 15.56 8.28 0.45
N ALA A 156 16.22 7.15 0.72
CA ALA A 156 16.74 6.29 -0.35
C ALA A 156 15.60 5.58 -1.09
N TYR A 157 15.73 5.35 -2.40
CA TYR A 157 14.78 4.56 -3.19
C TYR A 157 15.46 3.65 -4.22
N TYR A 158 14.74 2.61 -4.64
CA TYR A 158 15.09 1.74 -5.75
C TYR A 158 14.32 2.11 -7.02
N ASP A 159 14.94 1.86 -8.17
CA ASP A 159 14.26 1.93 -9.46
C ASP A 159 14.21 0.58 -10.18
N ARG A 160 13.59 0.55 -11.37
CA ARG A 160 13.44 -0.63 -12.22
C ARG A 160 14.73 -1.43 -12.41
N ARG A 161 15.87 -0.75 -12.48
CA ARG A 161 17.18 -1.37 -12.71
C ARG A 161 17.67 -2.12 -11.48
N ASP A 162 17.17 -1.76 -10.30
CA ASP A 162 17.57 -2.34 -9.01
C ASP A 162 16.68 -3.51 -8.60
N ILE A 163 15.37 -3.41 -8.86
CA ILE A 163 14.35 -4.42 -8.50
C ILE A 163 13.45 -4.80 -9.70
N PRO A 164 14.05 -5.32 -10.79
CA PRO A 164 13.35 -5.47 -12.06
C PRO A 164 12.13 -6.41 -11.98
N LEU A 165 12.17 -7.47 -11.15
CA LEU A 165 11.05 -8.43 -11.02
C LEU A 165 9.79 -7.75 -10.48
N HIS A 166 9.95 -6.92 -9.45
CA HIS A 166 8.84 -6.17 -8.84
C HIS A 166 8.21 -5.19 -9.84
N TYR A 167 9.03 -4.51 -10.66
CA TYR A 167 8.55 -3.63 -11.71
C TYR A 167 7.84 -4.41 -12.84
N GLU A 168 8.33 -5.58 -13.25
CA GLU A 168 7.61 -6.41 -14.23
C GLU A 168 6.29 -6.96 -13.68
N LEU A 169 6.23 -7.34 -12.41
CA LEU A 169 4.98 -7.72 -11.76
C LEU A 169 3.97 -6.56 -11.78
N ALA A 170 4.41 -5.33 -11.49
CA ALA A 170 3.56 -4.14 -11.55
C ALA A 170 3.16 -3.76 -12.99
N ASP A 171 4.01 -4.01 -13.98
CA ASP A 171 3.69 -3.80 -15.40
C ASP A 171 2.77 -4.88 -15.96
N THR A 172 2.79 -6.09 -15.39
CA THR A 172 2.00 -7.22 -15.88
C THR A 172 0.65 -7.29 -15.17
N PHE A 173 0.61 -7.06 -13.86
CA PHE A 173 -0.56 -7.27 -13.01
C PHE A 173 -1.09 -5.95 -12.43
N THR A 174 -1.97 -6.02 -11.43
CA THR A 174 -2.46 -4.82 -10.74
C THR A 174 -1.55 -4.49 -9.57
N VAL A 175 -1.07 -3.25 -9.51
CA VAL A 175 -0.41 -2.66 -8.33
C VAL A 175 -1.40 -1.73 -7.62
N CYS A 176 -1.43 -1.77 -6.29
CA CYS A 176 -2.24 -0.87 -5.49
C CYS A 176 -1.36 0.25 -4.91
N ASP A 177 -1.62 1.50 -5.29
CA ASP A 177 -0.79 2.66 -4.89
C ASP A 177 -1.40 3.50 -3.77
N ALA A 178 -2.47 3.00 -3.17
CA ALA A 178 -3.09 3.51 -1.95
C ALA A 178 -3.29 2.40 -0.91
N TYR A 179 -2.37 1.42 -0.87
CA TYR A 179 -2.32 0.38 0.16
C TYR A 179 -1.40 0.82 1.31
N HIS A 180 -1.93 0.87 2.52
CA HIS A 180 -1.25 1.36 3.71
C HIS A 180 -0.95 0.22 4.68
N SER A 181 0.13 0.34 5.46
CA SER A 181 0.23 -0.44 6.68
C SER A 181 -0.94 -0.06 7.61
N SER A 182 -1.39 -0.96 8.48
CA SER A 182 -2.60 -0.71 9.29
C SER A 182 -2.34 0.21 10.47
N ILE A 183 -1.08 0.29 10.91
CA ILE A 183 -0.59 1.11 12.01
C ILE A 183 0.84 1.58 11.69
N HIS A 184 1.22 2.81 12.06
CA HIS A 184 2.54 3.37 11.75
C HIS A 184 3.65 2.87 12.69
N THR A 185 3.73 1.56 12.89
CA THR A 185 4.66 0.93 13.82
C THR A 185 5.18 -0.42 13.29
N SER A 186 5.87 -1.15 14.15
CA SER A 186 6.63 -2.36 13.84
C SER A 186 5.79 -3.52 13.28
N THR A 187 6.47 -4.58 12.88
CA THR A 187 5.97 -5.81 12.26
C THR A 187 4.76 -6.44 12.96
N SER A 188 4.90 -6.81 14.24
CA SER A 188 3.90 -7.63 14.95
C SER A 188 2.50 -6.97 14.98
N PRO A 189 2.35 -5.67 15.34
CA PRO A 189 1.06 -4.98 15.28
C PRO A 189 0.44 -4.91 13.88
N ASN A 190 1.25 -4.80 12.81
CA ASN A 190 0.73 -4.81 11.44
C ASN A 190 0.29 -6.21 11.03
N ARG A 191 1.08 -7.24 11.33
CA ARG A 191 0.69 -8.64 11.11
C ARG A 191 -0.55 -9.02 11.93
N ASN A 192 -0.76 -8.48 13.14
CA ASN A 192 -2.00 -8.68 13.90
C ASN A 192 -3.25 -8.25 13.10
N HIS A 193 -3.17 -7.18 12.31
CA HIS A 193 -4.29 -6.76 11.45
C HIS A 193 -4.54 -7.74 10.31
N LEU A 194 -3.49 -8.28 9.67
CA LEU A 194 -3.65 -9.32 8.64
C LEU A 194 -4.27 -10.61 9.21
N TRP A 195 -3.85 -11.00 10.41
CA TRP A 195 -4.25 -12.28 11.01
C TRP A 195 -5.56 -12.21 11.78
N SER A 196 -5.98 -11.04 12.24
CA SER A 196 -7.11 -10.93 13.17
C SER A 196 -7.97 -9.68 12.99
N GLY A 197 -7.63 -8.76 12.09
CA GLY A 197 -8.41 -7.55 11.81
C GLY A 197 -8.18 -6.36 12.74
N LYS A 198 -7.36 -6.50 13.78
CA LYS A 198 -7.01 -5.42 14.73
C LYS A 198 -5.64 -5.65 15.38
N THR A 199 -5.09 -4.61 16.02
CA THR A 199 -4.09 -4.78 17.08
C THR A 199 -4.70 -4.45 18.45
N GLY A 200 -4.75 -5.46 19.33
CA GLY A 200 -5.33 -5.36 20.66
C GLY A 200 -4.37 -4.78 21.68
N ASN A 201 -4.49 -5.25 22.93
CA ASN A 201 -3.61 -4.82 24.01
C ASN A 201 -2.67 -5.96 24.41
N GLU A 202 -1.48 -5.60 24.86
CA GLU A 202 -0.57 -6.47 25.58
C GLU A 202 -1.17 -6.89 26.93
N ALA A 203 -0.69 -7.98 27.52
CA ALA A 203 -1.19 -8.49 28.80
C ALA A 203 -1.01 -7.52 29.99
N ASN A 204 -0.12 -6.54 29.85
CA ASN A 204 0.04 -5.44 30.80
C ASN A 204 -1.00 -4.32 30.64
N GLY A 205 -1.97 -4.48 29.72
CA GLY A 205 -3.05 -3.53 29.43
C GLY A 205 -2.68 -2.40 28.46
N LYS A 206 -1.41 -2.27 28.04
CA LYS A 206 -0.99 -1.27 27.04
C LYS A 206 -1.35 -1.73 25.64
N ARG A 207 -1.50 -0.80 24.69
CA ARG A 207 -1.72 -1.15 23.28
C ARG A 207 -0.53 -1.94 22.73
N ALA A 208 -0.81 -2.99 21.96
CA ALA A 208 0.20 -3.73 21.20
C ALA A 208 0.70 -2.88 20.03
N VAL A 209 1.75 -2.09 20.28
CA VAL A 209 2.43 -1.21 19.32
C VAL A 209 3.91 -1.58 19.10
N GLY A 210 4.36 -2.69 19.68
CA GLY A 210 5.73 -3.16 19.55
C GLY A 210 5.79 -4.65 19.22
N ASN A 211 7.00 -5.15 19.11
CA ASN A 211 7.29 -6.57 18.88
C ASN A 211 7.37 -7.37 20.20
N ASP A 212 6.66 -6.94 21.24
CA ASP A 212 6.69 -7.51 22.60
C ASP A 212 6.39 -9.03 22.60
N ALA A 213 5.51 -9.46 21.70
CA ALA A 213 5.13 -10.86 21.49
C ALA A 213 6.30 -11.79 21.15
N TYR A 214 7.39 -11.26 20.59
CA TYR A 214 8.57 -12.03 20.20
C TYR A 214 9.38 -12.53 21.41
N ASN A 215 9.10 -12.02 22.62
CA ASN A 215 9.57 -12.62 23.87
C ASN A 215 8.77 -13.90 24.18
N GLU A 216 8.83 -14.90 23.29
CA GLU A 216 7.89 -16.02 23.26
C GLU A 216 7.77 -16.80 24.56
N GLY A 217 8.89 -17.00 25.25
CA GLY A 217 8.97 -17.75 26.49
C GLY A 217 8.24 -17.09 27.68
N THR A 218 8.02 -15.77 27.63
CA THR A 218 7.37 -15.02 28.72
C THR A 218 6.07 -14.36 28.30
N HIS A 219 5.90 -14.05 27.02
CA HIS A 219 4.68 -13.43 26.52
C HIS A 219 3.50 -14.42 26.62
N PRO A 220 2.37 -14.07 27.27
CA PRO A 220 1.26 -15.00 27.47
C PRO A 220 0.48 -15.30 26.19
N GLY A 221 0.64 -14.46 25.16
CA GLY A 221 -0.08 -14.52 23.90
C GLY A 221 -1.26 -13.56 23.86
N TYR A 222 -1.66 -13.16 22.65
CA TYR A 222 -2.83 -12.33 22.41
C TYR A 222 -4.12 -13.11 22.63
N ASP A 223 -5.07 -12.53 23.37
CA ASP A 223 -6.25 -13.23 23.91
C ASP A 223 -7.52 -13.10 23.03
N TRP A 224 -7.41 -12.50 21.85
CA TRP A 224 -8.50 -12.40 20.87
C TRP A 224 -8.34 -13.38 19.71
N GLY A 225 -9.44 -13.77 19.07
CA GLY A 225 -9.42 -14.76 17.99
C GLY A 225 -8.87 -14.23 16.66
N THR A 226 -8.25 -15.13 15.89
CA THR A 226 -7.70 -14.94 14.54
C THR A 226 -8.71 -15.26 13.44
N TYR A 227 -8.47 -14.76 12.24
CA TYR A 227 -9.29 -15.09 11.06
C TYR A 227 -9.12 -16.56 10.66
N ALA A 228 -7.94 -17.13 10.89
CA ALA A 228 -7.66 -18.55 10.67
C ALA A 228 -8.56 -19.47 11.53
N GLU A 229 -8.73 -19.17 12.82
CA GLU A 229 -9.68 -19.89 13.68
C GLU A 229 -11.13 -19.77 13.17
N ARG A 230 -11.48 -18.67 12.51
CA ARG A 230 -12.81 -18.46 11.92
C ARG A 230 -12.99 -19.26 10.64
N LEU A 231 -11.98 -19.33 9.79
CA LEU A 231 -11.97 -20.22 8.62
C LEU A 231 -12.09 -21.69 9.05
N GLU A 232 -11.32 -22.10 10.06
CA GLU A 232 -11.40 -23.44 10.66
C GLU A 232 -12.83 -23.77 11.12
N LYS A 233 -13.42 -22.88 11.91
CA LYS A 233 -14.79 -23.05 12.43
C LYS A 233 -15.84 -23.10 11.32
N ALA A 234 -15.61 -22.39 10.21
CA ALA A 234 -16.49 -22.39 9.04
C ALA A 234 -16.27 -23.59 8.10
N GLY A 235 -15.30 -24.47 8.40
CA GLY A 235 -14.95 -25.60 7.54
C GLY A 235 -14.28 -25.18 6.22
N ARG A 236 -13.72 -23.96 6.17
CA ARG A 236 -12.94 -23.45 5.03
C ARG A 236 -11.50 -23.91 5.16
N SER A 237 -10.94 -24.45 4.09
CA SER A 237 -9.58 -25.00 4.12
C SER A 237 -8.51 -23.90 4.15
N TRP A 238 -7.59 -23.99 5.08
CA TRP A 238 -6.48 -23.04 5.17
C TRP A 238 -5.21 -23.68 5.73
N ARG A 239 -4.03 -23.11 5.46
CA ARG A 239 -2.78 -23.45 6.15
C ARG A 239 -1.74 -22.35 6.05
N THR A 240 -0.73 -22.43 6.90
CA THR A 240 0.55 -21.77 6.72
C THR A 240 1.53 -22.69 5.99
N TYR A 241 2.41 -22.07 5.22
CA TYR A 241 3.66 -22.65 4.76
C TYR A 241 4.76 -21.83 5.41
N THR A 242 5.48 -22.43 6.36
CA THR A 242 6.47 -21.76 7.20
C THR A 242 7.67 -22.69 7.39
N GLU A 243 8.86 -22.10 7.40
CA GLU A 243 10.11 -22.83 7.58
C GLU A 243 10.50 -22.92 9.06
N TRP A 244 11.42 -23.83 9.42
CA TRP A 244 11.92 -24.00 10.79
C TRP A 244 12.40 -22.69 11.39
N GLU A 245 13.06 -21.87 10.58
CA GLU A 245 13.39 -20.48 10.89
C GLU A 245 12.44 -19.61 10.04
N ASN A 246 11.66 -18.75 10.69
CA ASN A 246 10.65 -17.91 10.04
C ASN A 246 10.74 -16.44 10.48
N PHE A 247 11.87 -16.04 11.07
CA PHE A 247 12.15 -14.69 11.55
C PHE A 247 11.09 -14.09 12.48
N THR A 248 10.39 -14.93 13.26
CA THR A 248 9.23 -14.53 14.08
C THR A 248 8.06 -13.94 13.29
N ASP A 249 8.02 -14.11 11.96
CA ASP A 249 6.98 -13.54 11.09
C ASP A 249 5.67 -14.35 11.07
N ASN A 250 5.67 -15.57 11.62
CA ASN A 250 4.47 -16.38 11.76
C ASN A 250 3.62 -15.89 12.95
N GLN A 251 3.03 -14.71 12.79
CA GLN A 251 2.33 -13.99 13.87
C GLN A 251 1.24 -14.81 14.58
N ILE A 252 0.65 -15.80 13.90
CA ILE A 252 -0.37 -16.68 14.47
C ILE A 252 0.13 -17.43 15.72
N GLU A 253 1.43 -17.70 15.83
CA GLU A 253 2.04 -18.39 16.97
C GLU A 253 1.97 -17.58 18.27
N PHE A 254 1.78 -16.26 18.17
CA PHE A 254 1.73 -15.38 19.33
C PHE A 254 0.32 -15.22 19.92
N PHE A 255 -0.69 -15.92 19.39
CA PHE A 255 -2.03 -15.93 19.95
C PHE A 255 -2.17 -17.02 21.03
N ALA A 256 -2.94 -16.72 22.08
CA ALA A 256 -3.05 -17.58 23.25
C ALA A 256 -3.51 -19.01 22.91
N THR A 257 -4.45 -19.17 21.97
CA THR A 257 -4.88 -20.48 21.45
C THR A 257 -3.69 -21.29 20.93
N PHE A 258 -2.90 -20.71 20.03
CA PHE A 258 -1.79 -21.39 19.38
C PHE A 258 -0.62 -21.64 20.34
N LYS A 259 -0.35 -20.71 21.28
CA LYS A 259 0.61 -20.95 22.37
C LYS A 259 0.21 -22.12 23.25
N ALA A 260 -1.07 -22.25 23.60
CA ALA A 260 -1.56 -23.37 24.41
C ALA A 260 -1.40 -24.71 23.67
N ILE A 261 -1.71 -24.74 22.37
CA ILE A 261 -1.54 -25.93 21.52
C ILE A 261 -0.05 -26.29 21.39
N ALA A 262 0.82 -25.31 21.12
CA ALA A 262 2.27 -25.51 21.03
C ALA A 262 2.82 -26.11 22.33
N ARG A 263 2.44 -25.59 23.49
CA ARG A 263 2.87 -26.14 24.80
C ARG A 263 2.46 -27.59 25.01
N LYS A 264 1.25 -27.97 24.59
CA LYS A 264 0.78 -29.36 24.65
C LYS A 264 1.59 -30.26 23.70
N ALA A 265 1.75 -29.83 22.45
CA ALA A 265 2.50 -30.57 21.44
C ALA A 265 3.99 -30.76 21.81
N LEU A 266 4.57 -29.79 22.51
CA LEU A 266 5.98 -29.81 22.90
C LEU A 266 6.25 -30.47 24.26
N ALA A 267 5.22 -30.94 24.98
CA ALA A 267 5.37 -31.44 26.35
C ALA A 267 6.40 -32.56 26.52
N GLN A 268 6.60 -33.40 25.49
CA GLN A 268 7.56 -34.52 25.50
C GLN A 268 8.97 -34.14 25.00
N THR A 269 9.16 -32.92 24.51
CA THR A 269 10.39 -32.55 23.77
C THR A 269 11.58 -32.15 24.65
N GLY A 270 11.46 -32.26 25.98
CA GLY A 270 12.59 -32.05 26.90
C GLY A 270 12.92 -30.60 27.21
N GLY A 271 11.91 -29.71 27.29
CA GLY A 271 12.06 -28.35 27.81
C GLY A 271 11.66 -27.22 26.86
N HIS A 272 11.30 -27.53 25.61
CA HIS A 272 10.75 -26.53 24.68
C HIS A 272 9.31 -26.18 25.05
N THR A 273 8.99 -24.89 25.05
CA THR A 273 7.66 -24.37 25.45
C THR A 273 6.97 -23.54 24.37
N TYR A 274 7.64 -23.33 23.24
CA TYR A 274 7.16 -22.60 22.07
C TYR A 274 7.91 -23.06 20.81
N MET A 275 7.30 -22.87 19.64
CA MET A 275 7.73 -23.52 18.39
C MET A 275 9.13 -23.06 17.94
N GLU A 276 9.47 -21.77 18.09
CA GLU A 276 10.79 -21.27 17.71
C GLU A 276 11.93 -21.96 18.48
N SER A 277 11.77 -22.15 19.80
CA SER A 277 12.79 -22.87 20.58
C SER A 277 12.99 -24.31 20.13
N PHE A 278 11.91 -24.98 19.75
CA PHE A 278 11.94 -26.37 19.28
C PHE A 278 12.59 -26.44 17.89
N TYR A 279 12.13 -25.63 16.94
CA TYR A 279 12.63 -25.69 15.58
C TYR A 279 14.06 -25.16 15.43
N SER A 280 14.50 -24.24 16.29
CA SER A 280 15.91 -23.87 16.41
C SER A 280 16.78 -25.08 16.81
N ALA A 281 16.34 -25.89 17.78
CA ALA A 281 17.03 -27.12 18.15
C ALA A 281 17.02 -28.17 17.03
N VAL A 282 15.89 -28.34 16.34
CA VAL A 282 15.76 -29.24 15.17
C VAL A 282 16.71 -28.84 14.03
N ARG A 283 16.84 -27.53 13.77
CA ARG A 283 17.73 -26.99 12.75
C ARG A 283 19.19 -27.31 13.07
N ASP A 284 19.59 -27.09 14.33
CA ASP A 284 20.99 -27.21 14.76
C ASP A 284 21.41 -28.66 15.08
N ALA A 285 20.45 -29.58 15.20
CA ALA A 285 20.68 -31.00 15.44
C ALA A 285 21.28 -31.76 14.24
N ASP A 286 21.98 -32.86 14.51
CA ASP A 286 22.32 -33.85 13.48
C ASP A 286 21.10 -34.70 13.07
N ALA A 287 21.26 -35.61 12.10
CA ALA A 287 20.15 -36.40 11.57
C ALA A 287 19.49 -37.30 12.63
N THR A 288 20.28 -37.91 13.52
CA THR A 288 19.80 -38.84 14.55
C THR A 288 19.01 -38.08 15.62
N GLU A 289 19.57 -36.97 16.09
CA GLU A 289 18.92 -36.14 17.09
C GLU A 289 17.67 -35.45 16.52
N ARG A 290 17.70 -35.05 15.25
CA ARG A 290 16.53 -34.51 14.56
C ARG A 290 15.40 -35.52 14.47
N GLU A 291 15.71 -36.77 14.13
CA GLU A 291 14.72 -37.86 14.12
C GLU A 291 14.12 -38.08 15.52
N ARG A 292 14.95 -38.06 16.56
CA ARG A 292 14.50 -38.15 17.95
C ARG A 292 13.57 -36.99 18.34
N LEU A 293 13.95 -35.74 18.03
CA LEU A 293 13.15 -34.55 18.33
C LEU A 293 11.79 -34.58 17.63
N PHE A 294 11.76 -34.99 16.35
CA PHE A 294 10.50 -35.16 15.64
C PHE A 294 9.65 -36.30 16.21
N GLY A 295 10.25 -37.42 16.61
CA GLY A 295 9.53 -38.49 17.30
C GLY A 295 8.82 -37.99 18.56
N LEU A 296 9.51 -37.19 19.38
CA LEU A 296 8.92 -36.58 20.58
C LEU A 296 7.83 -35.55 20.27
N LEU A 297 7.99 -34.79 19.18
CA LEU A 297 6.93 -33.90 18.72
C LEU A 297 5.68 -34.71 18.32
N GLU A 298 5.84 -35.79 17.56
CA GLU A 298 4.71 -36.66 17.17
C GLU A 298 4.02 -37.28 18.38
N GLU A 299 4.76 -37.71 19.41
CA GLU A 299 4.18 -38.18 20.67
C GLU A 299 3.33 -37.10 21.35
N GLY A 300 3.79 -35.85 21.38
CA GLY A 300 3.02 -34.74 21.93
C GLY A 300 1.81 -34.36 21.08
N VAL A 301 1.96 -34.28 19.76
CA VAL A 301 0.86 -34.05 18.80
C VAL A 301 -0.18 -35.17 18.89
N ALA A 302 0.24 -36.40 19.21
CA ALA A 302 -0.66 -37.52 19.43
C ALA A 302 -1.68 -37.28 20.55
N THR A 303 -1.32 -36.44 21.54
CA THR A 303 -2.18 -36.10 22.70
C THR A 303 -3.21 -34.99 22.44
N LEU A 304 -3.03 -34.22 21.36
CA LEU A 304 -3.96 -33.15 20.99
C LEU A 304 -5.32 -33.72 20.60
N ASP A 305 -6.39 -33.03 20.99
CA ASP A 305 -7.72 -33.37 20.48
C ASP A 305 -7.83 -33.09 18.96
N LYS A 306 -8.94 -33.49 18.34
CA LYS A 306 -9.13 -33.36 16.89
C LYS A 306 -9.03 -31.90 16.41
N ALA A 307 -9.58 -30.94 17.17
CA ALA A 307 -9.58 -29.53 16.80
C ALA A 307 -8.18 -28.93 16.99
N GLU A 308 -7.56 -29.22 18.14
CA GLU A 308 -6.19 -28.79 18.45
C GLU A 308 -5.19 -29.32 17.44
N ARG A 309 -5.29 -30.61 17.06
CA ARG A 309 -4.44 -31.20 16.04
C ARG A 309 -4.62 -30.53 14.68
N SER A 310 -5.85 -30.23 14.27
CA SER A 310 -6.10 -29.53 13.01
C SER A 310 -5.40 -28.16 12.97
N LEU A 311 -5.54 -27.38 14.06
CA LEU A 311 -4.86 -26.09 14.19
C LEU A 311 -3.33 -26.23 14.24
N PHE A 312 -2.82 -27.23 14.95
CA PHE A 312 -1.38 -27.51 15.00
C PHE A 312 -0.82 -27.81 13.59
N GLU A 313 -1.42 -28.76 12.88
CA GLU A 313 -0.93 -29.18 11.56
C GLU A 313 -1.02 -28.06 10.51
N ARG A 314 -2.03 -27.18 10.63
CA ARG A 314 -2.23 -26.07 9.69
C ARG A 314 -1.39 -24.85 9.99
N ALA A 315 -1.06 -24.57 11.25
CA ALA A 315 -0.44 -23.30 11.64
C ALA A 315 0.99 -23.41 12.19
N LEU A 316 1.28 -24.51 12.90
CA LEU A 316 2.48 -24.66 13.73
C LEU A 316 3.47 -25.67 13.16
N ARG A 317 3.01 -26.58 12.29
CA ARG A 317 3.88 -27.52 11.58
C ARG A 317 4.76 -26.75 10.59
N ARG A 318 6.08 -26.77 10.82
CA ARG A 318 7.08 -26.11 9.96
C ARG A 318 7.87 -27.11 9.12
N VAL A 319 8.34 -26.66 7.95
CA VAL A 319 9.21 -27.42 7.03
C VAL A 319 10.67 -26.99 7.14
N GLU A 320 11.60 -27.77 6.60
CA GLU A 320 13.03 -27.42 6.57
C GLU A 320 13.28 -26.05 5.91
N THR A 321 14.28 -25.32 6.39
CA THR A 321 14.68 -24.03 5.80
C THR A 321 15.05 -24.17 4.32
N GLY A 322 14.54 -23.26 3.50
CA GLY A 322 14.62 -23.27 2.04
C GLY A 322 13.61 -24.20 1.34
N LYS A 323 12.69 -24.84 2.07
CA LYS A 323 11.69 -25.80 1.55
C LYS A 323 10.26 -25.27 1.48
N LEU A 324 10.00 -24.02 1.85
CA LEU A 324 8.64 -23.45 1.79
C LEU A 324 8.02 -23.56 0.40
N ALA A 325 8.71 -23.06 -0.63
CA ALA A 325 8.20 -23.12 -2.00
C ALA A 325 8.12 -24.55 -2.54
N ASP A 326 9.02 -25.44 -2.10
CA ASP A 326 8.98 -26.85 -2.51
C ASP A 326 7.70 -27.52 -1.96
N GLU A 327 7.35 -27.25 -0.70
CA GLU A 327 6.13 -27.78 -0.07
C GLU A 327 4.86 -27.18 -0.68
N PHE A 328 4.84 -25.88 -0.92
CA PHE A 328 3.75 -25.22 -1.64
C PHE A 328 3.57 -25.84 -3.05
N ALA A 329 4.66 -26.06 -3.78
CA ALA A 329 4.62 -26.67 -5.10
C ALA A 329 4.08 -28.11 -5.10
N LYS A 330 4.34 -28.89 -4.03
CA LYS A 330 3.76 -30.23 -3.89
C LYS A 330 2.24 -30.18 -3.78
N ASP A 331 1.68 -29.28 -2.97
CA ASP A 331 0.23 -29.15 -2.83
C ASP A 331 -0.44 -28.65 -4.11
N VAL A 332 0.20 -27.73 -4.82
CA VAL A 332 -0.25 -27.29 -6.16
C VAL A 332 -0.27 -28.49 -7.12
N ALA A 333 0.81 -29.26 -7.17
CA ALA A 333 0.93 -30.40 -8.08
C ALA A 333 -0.04 -31.56 -7.74
N ALA A 334 -0.31 -31.76 -6.46
CA ALA A 334 -1.24 -32.78 -5.97
C ALA A 334 -2.72 -32.37 -6.09
N GLY A 335 -3.00 -31.10 -6.43
CA GLY A 335 -4.37 -30.57 -6.45
C GLY A 335 -4.99 -30.45 -5.05
N THR A 336 -4.16 -30.31 -4.01
CA THR A 336 -4.55 -30.24 -2.60
C THR A 336 -4.34 -28.86 -1.99
N LEU A 337 -4.01 -27.84 -2.81
CA LEU A 337 -3.85 -26.46 -2.38
C LEU A 337 -5.11 -25.98 -1.62
N PRO A 338 -4.99 -25.46 -0.39
CA PRO A 338 -6.14 -24.97 0.37
C PRO A 338 -6.82 -23.75 -0.27
N GLU A 339 -8.04 -23.44 0.20
CA GLU A 339 -8.73 -22.19 -0.15
C GLU A 339 -7.88 -20.97 0.25
N VAL A 340 -7.32 -20.95 1.46
CA VAL A 340 -6.45 -19.84 1.94
C VAL A 340 -5.06 -20.36 2.31
N SER A 341 -4.03 -19.86 1.64
CA SER A 341 -2.63 -20.23 1.89
C SER A 341 -1.82 -19.03 2.37
N TYR A 342 -1.29 -19.09 3.59
CA TYR A 342 -0.39 -18.06 4.12
C TYR A 342 1.06 -18.51 3.95
N LEU A 343 1.86 -17.76 3.20
CA LEU A 343 3.28 -18.02 3.03
C LEU A 343 4.06 -17.14 4.01
N VAL A 344 4.81 -17.75 4.92
CA VAL A 344 5.66 -17.07 5.91
C VAL A 344 7.13 -17.38 5.61
N PRO A 345 7.84 -16.48 4.92
CA PRO A 345 9.23 -16.70 4.52
C PRO A 345 10.18 -16.88 5.72
N SER A 346 11.35 -17.47 5.47
CA SER A 346 12.49 -17.41 6.41
C SER A 346 13.14 -16.04 6.43
N ALA A 347 14.01 -15.78 7.40
CA ALA A 347 14.77 -14.53 7.52
C ALA A 347 15.54 -14.15 6.27
N VAL A 348 16.00 -15.12 5.47
CA VAL A 348 16.73 -14.83 4.23
C VAL A 348 15.78 -14.44 3.10
N ASP A 349 14.55 -14.96 3.09
CA ASP A 349 13.54 -14.72 2.06
C ASP A 349 12.52 -13.64 2.46
N SER A 350 12.54 -13.14 3.71
CA SER A 350 11.55 -12.20 4.25
C SER A 350 11.63 -10.79 3.68
N GLU A 351 12.77 -10.41 3.13
CA GLU A 351 13.09 -9.07 2.64
C GLU A 351 13.39 -8.00 3.72
N HIS A 352 13.32 -8.37 5.01
CA HIS A 352 13.73 -7.50 6.12
C HIS A 352 15.17 -6.98 5.96
N PRO A 353 15.43 -5.66 5.97
CA PRO A 353 16.75 -5.10 5.63
C PRO A 353 17.93 -5.56 6.49
N SER A 354 17.70 -5.99 7.74
CA SER A 354 18.78 -6.49 8.60
C SER A 354 19.34 -7.85 8.14
N VAL A 355 18.51 -8.72 7.57
CA VAL A 355 18.83 -10.14 7.32
C VAL A 355 18.62 -10.58 5.86
N SER A 356 17.76 -9.90 5.10
CA SER A 356 17.39 -10.21 3.71
C SER A 356 17.63 -9.04 2.74
N SER A 357 17.23 -9.18 1.48
CA SER A 357 17.36 -8.17 0.43
C SER A 357 16.25 -8.33 -0.61
N PRO A 358 15.96 -7.29 -1.42
CA PRO A 358 14.97 -7.38 -2.50
C PRO A 358 15.20 -8.56 -3.46
N ILE A 359 16.47 -8.91 -3.72
CA ILE A 359 16.82 -9.99 -4.62
C ILE A 359 16.65 -11.40 -4.02
N HIS A 360 16.76 -11.55 -2.69
CA HIS A 360 16.47 -12.83 -2.05
C HIS A 360 14.96 -13.11 -2.08
N SER A 361 14.13 -12.13 -1.69
CA SER A 361 12.67 -12.28 -1.74
C SER A 361 12.15 -12.55 -3.17
N ALA A 362 12.77 -11.93 -4.18
CA ALA A 362 12.47 -12.21 -5.58
C ALA A 362 12.59 -13.71 -5.93
N THR A 363 13.45 -14.46 -5.22
CA THR A 363 13.60 -15.91 -5.40
C THR A 363 12.37 -16.67 -4.92
N ILE A 364 11.83 -16.35 -3.73
CA ILE A 364 10.64 -17.03 -3.22
C ILE A 364 9.40 -16.67 -4.07
N VAL A 365 9.25 -15.39 -4.43
CA VAL A 365 8.20 -14.93 -5.34
C VAL A 365 8.26 -15.70 -6.67
N TYR A 366 9.44 -15.80 -7.28
CA TYR A 366 9.62 -16.54 -8.53
C TYR A 366 9.22 -18.02 -8.39
N LYS A 367 9.66 -18.71 -7.33
CA LYS A 367 9.36 -20.14 -7.13
C LYS A 367 7.86 -20.40 -6.93
N VAL A 368 7.19 -19.57 -6.14
CA VAL A 368 5.73 -19.66 -5.90
C VAL A 368 4.96 -19.47 -7.21
N LEU A 369 5.34 -18.44 -7.98
CA LEU A 369 4.72 -18.16 -9.28
C LEU A 369 5.02 -19.24 -10.33
N ASP A 370 6.22 -19.83 -10.31
CA ASP A 370 6.60 -20.93 -11.19
C ASP A 370 5.81 -22.21 -10.86
N ALA A 371 5.61 -22.49 -9.57
CA ALA A 371 4.78 -23.61 -9.12
C ALA A 371 3.35 -23.48 -9.64
N LEU A 372 2.72 -22.30 -9.51
CA LEU A 372 1.39 -22.06 -10.06
C LEU A 372 1.38 -22.13 -11.60
N GLY A 373 2.37 -21.51 -12.25
CA GLY A 373 2.47 -21.49 -13.72
C GLY A 373 2.61 -22.88 -14.35
N LYS A 374 3.27 -23.83 -13.67
CA LYS A 374 3.38 -25.23 -14.11
C LYS A 374 2.05 -25.98 -14.09
N HIS A 375 1.06 -25.47 -13.36
CA HIS A 375 -0.26 -26.08 -13.18
C HIS A 375 -1.36 -25.10 -13.59
N PRO A 376 -1.58 -24.89 -14.92
CA PRO A 376 -2.49 -23.87 -15.43
C PRO A 376 -3.95 -24.02 -14.96
N ASP A 377 -4.40 -25.24 -14.69
CA ASP A 377 -5.72 -25.51 -14.10
C ASP A 377 -5.87 -24.97 -12.67
N VAL A 378 -4.77 -24.87 -11.92
CA VAL A 378 -4.74 -24.22 -10.60
C VAL A 378 -4.60 -22.71 -10.78
N TRP A 379 -3.62 -22.25 -11.56
CA TRP A 379 -3.36 -20.82 -11.82
C TRP A 379 -4.62 -20.04 -12.22
N ARG A 380 -5.45 -20.60 -13.13
CA ARG A 380 -6.66 -19.92 -13.62
C ARG A 380 -7.72 -19.65 -12.54
N HIS A 381 -7.55 -20.22 -11.35
CA HIS A 381 -8.43 -20.09 -10.19
C HIS A 381 -7.76 -19.43 -8.97
N THR A 382 -6.55 -18.87 -9.12
CA THR A 382 -5.74 -18.38 -8.00
C THR A 382 -5.56 -16.87 -8.01
N ALA A 383 -5.65 -16.25 -6.83
CA ALA A 383 -5.18 -14.91 -6.56
C ALA A 383 -3.99 -14.94 -5.61
N VAL A 384 -2.84 -14.37 -6.01
CA VAL A 384 -1.66 -14.21 -5.14
C VAL A 384 -1.58 -12.74 -4.73
N LEU A 385 -1.58 -12.49 -3.43
CA LEU A 385 -1.41 -11.18 -2.82
C LEU A 385 0.01 -11.08 -2.28
N ILE A 386 0.86 -10.25 -2.89
CA ILE A 386 2.20 -9.95 -2.41
C ILE A 386 2.13 -8.58 -1.75
N ASN A 387 2.12 -8.54 -0.43
CA ASN A 387 2.07 -7.31 0.35
C ASN A 387 3.24 -7.23 1.34
N TYR A 388 3.34 -6.08 2.01
CA TYR A 388 4.36 -5.82 3.02
C TYR A 388 3.68 -5.42 4.32
N ASP A 389 4.29 -5.76 5.44
CA ASP A 389 3.76 -5.50 6.78
C ASP A 389 3.90 -4.02 7.19
N GLU A 390 5.06 -3.41 6.96
CA GLU A 390 5.35 -2.00 7.25
C GLU A 390 6.49 -1.46 6.36
N ASN A 391 7.00 -0.26 6.64
CA ASN A 391 7.83 0.50 5.73
C ASN A 391 9.34 0.51 6.06
N ASP A 392 9.77 -0.18 7.12
CA ASP A 392 11.09 -0.18 7.75
C ASP A 392 11.56 1.23 8.14
N GLY A 393 10.67 2.21 8.08
CA GLY A 393 11.02 3.62 8.19
C GLY A 393 11.51 4.27 6.89
N PHE A 394 11.42 3.65 5.72
CA PHE A 394 11.63 4.34 4.44
C PHE A 394 10.50 5.33 4.14
N PHE A 395 10.88 6.44 3.51
CA PHE A 395 10.01 7.57 3.20
C PHE A 395 8.86 7.18 2.29
N ASP A 396 7.68 7.74 2.54
CA ASP A 396 6.59 7.84 1.58
C ASP A 396 5.92 9.21 1.71
N HIS A 397 5.56 9.79 0.58
CA HIS A 397 5.03 11.15 0.52
C HIS A 397 3.52 11.25 0.77
N VAL A 398 2.77 10.16 0.68
CA VAL A 398 1.30 10.21 0.78
C VAL A 398 0.87 10.08 2.24
N PRO A 399 0.21 11.12 2.80
CA PRO A 399 -0.33 11.04 4.14
C PRO A 399 -1.43 9.97 4.23
N PRO A 400 -1.45 9.15 5.30
CA PRO A 400 -2.49 8.15 5.47
C PRO A 400 -3.84 8.75 5.90
N PRO A 401 -4.96 8.06 5.63
CA PRO A 401 -6.21 8.29 6.31
C PRO A 401 -6.08 8.18 7.83
N VAL A 402 -6.76 9.05 8.56
CA VAL A 402 -6.67 9.12 10.03
C VAL A 402 -8.05 8.99 10.65
N ALA A 403 -8.17 8.08 11.62
CA ALA A 403 -9.41 7.92 12.38
C ALA A 403 -9.70 9.15 13.23
N PRO A 404 -10.97 9.58 13.36
CA PRO A 404 -11.29 10.71 14.19
C PRO A 404 -11.11 10.36 15.67
N PRO A 405 -10.77 11.32 16.56
CA PRO A 405 -10.36 11.06 17.94
C PRO A 405 -11.37 10.30 18.79
N GLU A 406 -12.66 10.36 18.45
CA GLU A 406 -13.75 9.64 19.11
C GLU A 406 -13.72 8.13 18.90
N VAL A 407 -13.01 7.64 17.88
CA VAL A 407 -12.85 6.20 17.62
C VAL A 407 -11.73 5.66 18.51
N ALA A 408 -12.03 5.46 19.80
CA ALA A 408 -11.05 5.16 20.85
C ALA A 408 -10.16 3.93 20.57
N GLU A 409 -10.67 2.92 19.85
CA GLU A 409 -9.90 1.73 19.45
C GLU A 409 -8.79 2.03 18.44
N GLU A 410 -8.92 3.13 17.68
CA GLU A 410 -7.91 3.63 16.75
C GLU A 410 -7.04 4.72 17.37
N GLN A 411 -7.07 4.86 18.70
CA GLN A 411 -6.25 5.83 19.44
C GLN A 411 -5.33 5.11 20.44
N TRP A 412 -4.14 5.67 20.62
CA TRP A 412 -3.18 5.30 21.66
C TRP A 412 -2.37 6.52 22.08
N GLU A 413 -2.21 6.73 23.39
CA GLU A 413 -1.48 7.91 23.94
C GLU A 413 -2.00 9.26 23.41
N GLY A 414 -3.31 9.37 23.17
CA GLY A 414 -3.94 10.57 22.61
C GLY A 414 -3.59 10.85 21.15
N LYS A 415 -3.08 9.85 20.42
CA LYS A 415 -2.72 9.93 19.00
C LYS A 415 -3.43 8.83 18.22
N PRO A 416 -3.77 9.07 16.94
CA PRO A 416 -4.31 8.03 16.08
C PRO A 416 -3.25 6.93 15.90
N THR A 417 -3.66 5.67 15.83
CA THR A 417 -2.75 4.54 15.57
C THR A 417 -2.48 4.35 14.09
N GLY A 418 -3.49 4.56 13.25
CA GLY A 418 -3.39 4.33 11.81
C GLY A 418 -4.40 5.13 10.99
N LEU A 419 -4.42 4.95 9.67
CA LEU A 419 -3.56 4.01 8.92
C LEU A 419 -2.08 4.43 8.96
N GLY A 420 -1.20 3.49 8.69
CA GLY A 420 0.24 3.69 8.61
C GLY A 420 0.71 4.12 7.22
N ILE A 421 2.02 4.10 7.03
CA ILE A 421 2.68 4.53 5.79
C ILE A 421 2.27 3.61 4.63
N ARG A 422 2.21 4.14 3.39
CA ARG A 422 1.98 3.29 2.21
C ARG A 422 3.06 2.23 2.08
N VAL A 423 2.61 1.01 1.82
CA VAL A 423 3.47 -0.15 1.56
C VAL A 423 3.03 -0.84 0.27
N PRO A 424 3.90 -1.55 -0.45
CA PRO A 424 3.51 -2.18 -1.70
C PRO A 424 2.42 -3.26 -1.54
N LEU A 425 1.51 -3.32 -2.50
CA LEU A 425 0.65 -4.47 -2.76
C LEU A 425 0.60 -4.75 -4.27
N LEU A 426 0.97 -5.97 -4.64
CA LEU A 426 0.79 -6.53 -5.98
C LEU A 426 -0.27 -7.63 -5.92
N VAL A 427 -1.27 -7.55 -6.79
CA VAL A 427 -2.30 -8.57 -6.94
C VAL A 427 -2.01 -9.36 -8.20
N VAL A 428 -1.42 -10.55 -8.06
CA VAL A 428 -0.96 -11.40 -9.17
C VAL A 428 -1.98 -12.51 -9.41
N SER A 429 -2.73 -12.39 -10.51
CA SER A 429 -3.86 -13.25 -10.81
C SER A 429 -4.25 -13.17 -12.29
N PRO A 430 -4.91 -14.19 -12.87
CA PRO A 430 -5.47 -14.10 -14.22
C PRO A 430 -6.36 -12.87 -14.45
N TRP A 431 -7.12 -12.44 -13.44
CA TRP A 431 -8.05 -11.30 -13.50
C TRP A 431 -7.39 -9.93 -13.26
N THR A 432 -6.09 -9.91 -13.02
CA THR A 432 -5.34 -8.67 -12.78
C THR A 432 -4.33 -8.33 -13.85
N VAL A 433 -4.22 -9.16 -14.89
CA VAL A 433 -3.35 -8.94 -16.05
C VAL A 433 -3.74 -7.67 -16.81
N GLY A 434 -2.74 -6.84 -17.12
CA GLY A 434 -2.88 -5.62 -17.91
C GLY A 434 -2.10 -4.41 -17.39
N GLY A 435 -1.31 -4.57 -16.32
CA GLY A 435 -0.48 -3.49 -15.77
C GLY A 435 -1.31 -2.36 -15.16
N TYR A 436 -2.35 -2.71 -14.40
CA TYR A 436 -3.27 -1.72 -13.84
C TYR A 436 -2.75 -1.07 -12.56
N VAL A 437 -3.19 0.15 -12.29
CA VAL A 437 -3.10 0.76 -10.96
C VAL A 437 -4.48 0.77 -10.32
N CYS A 438 -4.54 0.43 -9.04
CA CYS A 438 -5.71 0.60 -8.19
C CYS A 438 -5.41 1.62 -7.09
N SER A 439 -6.11 2.75 -7.12
CA SER A 439 -5.95 3.86 -6.17
C SER A 439 -7.10 3.96 -5.16
N GLU A 440 -7.85 2.87 -4.97
CA GLU A 440 -8.74 2.71 -3.81
C GLU A 440 -7.89 2.54 -2.54
N VAL A 441 -8.32 3.18 -1.46
CA VAL A 441 -7.61 3.14 -0.17
C VAL A 441 -7.78 1.76 0.46
N PHE A 442 -6.67 1.13 0.82
CA PHE A 442 -6.62 -0.19 1.45
C PHE A 442 -5.64 -0.24 2.63
N ASP A 443 -5.79 -1.27 3.46
CA ASP A 443 -4.82 -1.68 4.48
C ASP A 443 -4.81 -3.21 4.65
N HIS A 444 -4.07 -3.77 5.62
CA HIS A 444 -4.03 -5.22 5.85
C HIS A 444 -5.40 -5.84 6.12
N THR A 445 -6.33 -5.11 6.74
CA THR A 445 -7.69 -5.62 6.98
C THR A 445 -8.48 -5.79 5.68
N SER A 446 -8.07 -5.11 4.60
CA SER A 446 -8.66 -5.27 3.26
C SER A 446 -8.45 -6.68 2.70
N VAL A 447 -7.35 -7.36 3.08
CA VAL A 447 -7.12 -8.79 2.75
C VAL A 447 -8.18 -9.67 3.42
N ILE A 448 -8.45 -9.46 4.71
CA ILE A 448 -9.51 -10.19 5.41
C ILE A 448 -10.86 -9.89 4.77
N ARG A 449 -11.17 -8.63 4.47
CA ARG A 449 -12.45 -8.24 3.85
C ARG A 449 -12.66 -8.87 2.48
N PHE A 450 -11.60 -9.02 1.68
CA PHE A 450 -11.64 -9.81 0.46
C PHE A 450 -12.05 -11.26 0.73
N LEU A 451 -11.42 -11.89 1.73
CA LEU A 451 -11.79 -13.24 2.15
C LEU A 451 -13.20 -13.31 2.73
N GLU A 452 -13.71 -12.29 3.45
CA GLU A 452 -15.09 -12.24 3.93
C GLU A 452 -16.07 -12.28 2.75
N ARG A 453 -15.81 -11.46 1.72
CA ARG A 453 -16.62 -11.40 0.51
C ARG A 453 -16.63 -12.73 -0.23
N TRP A 454 -15.47 -13.37 -0.33
CA TRP A 454 -15.29 -14.61 -1.08
C TRP A 454 -15.83 -15.85 -0.33
N THR A 455 -15.53 -15.97 0.96
CA THR A 455 -15.86 -17.17 1.76
C THR A 455 -17.20 -17.07 2.48
N GLY A 456 -17.72 -15.85 2.68
CA GLY A 456 -18.86 -15.56 3.55
C GLY A 456 -18.53 -15.54 5.06
N VAL A 457 -17.26 -15.71 5.44
CA VAL A 457 -16.83 -15.76 6.85
C VAL A 457 -16.45 -14.37 7.34
N LYS A 458 -17.23 -13.79 8.27
CA LYS A 458 -17.03 -12.44 8.82
C LYS A 458 -16.00 -12.40 9.96
N GLU A 459 -15.15 -11.37 9.96
CA GLU A 459 -14.21 -10.96 11.01
C GLU A 459 -14.78 -9.80 11.85
N PRO A 460 -15.35 -10.06 13.04
CA PRO A 460 -15.89 -9.01 13.92
C PRO A 460 -14.85 -8.06 14.52
N ASN A 461 -13.55 -8.38 14.49
CA ASN A 461 -12.51 -7.52 15.07
C ASN A 461 -12.20 -6.26 14.24
N ILE A 462 -12.54 -6.22 12.95
CA ILE A 462 -12.30 -5.04 12.11
C ILE A 462 -13.28 -3.94 12.52
N SER A 463 -12.74 -2.79 12.94
CA SER A 463 -13.48 -1.62 13.37
C SER A 463 -14.46 -1.09 12.32
N ASP A 464 -15.55 -0.49 12.77
CA ASP A 464 -16.54 0.15 11.89
C ASP A 464 -15.90 1.29 11.08
N TRP A 465 -14.95 2.01 11.70
CA TRP A 465 -14.17 3.02 11.00
C TRP A 465 -13.31 2.43 9.88
N ARG A 466 -12.51 1.38 10.14
CA ARG A 466 -11.71 0.74 9.07
C ARG A 466 -12.59 0.23 7.94
N ARG A 467 -13.74 -0.39 8.26
CA ARG A 467 -14.71 -0.85 7.25
C ARG A 467 -15.23 0.28 6.36
N THR A 468 -15.27 1.50 6.89
CA THR A 468 -15.68 2.71 6.18
C THR A 468 -14.55 3.33 5.38
N ALA A 469 -13.34 3.40 5.95
CA ALA A 469 -12.20 4.11 5.39
C ALA A 469 -11.44 3.31 4.31
N THR A 470 -11.42 1.98 4.40
CA THR A 470 -10.73 1.11 3.44
C THR A 470 -11.70 0.35 2.53
N GLY A 471 -11.21 -0.16 1.41
CA GLY A 471 -11.93 -1.06 0.51
C GLY A 471 -11.79 -2.54 0.89
N ASP A 472 -12.37 -3.43 0.07
CA ASP A 472 -12.33 -4.90 0.26
C ASP A 472 -11.46 -5.63 -0.78
N LEU A 473 -10.55 -4.90 -1.44
CA LEU A 473 -9.68 -5.31 -2.56
C LEU A 473 -10.38 -5.74 -3.86
N THR A 474 -11.71 -5.83 -3.91
CA THR A 474 -12.39 -6.32 -5.12
C THR A 474 -12.18 -5.42 -6.35
N SER A 475 -11.98 -4.12 -6.16
CA SER A 475 -11.68 -3.17 -7.26
C SER A 475 -10.30 -3.37 -7.91
N ALA A 476 -9.40 -4.14 -7.28
CA ALA A 476 -8.12 -4.51 -7.91
C ALA A 476 -8.30 -5.54 -9.05
N PHE A 477 -9.45 -6.22 -9.11
CA PHE A 477 -9.74 -7.28 -10.07
C PHE A 477 -10.64 -6.80 -11.22
N ASP A 478 -10.54 -7.46 -12.37
CA ASP A 478 -11.51 -7.40 -13.46
C ASP A 478 -11.90 -8.82 -13.85
N PHE A 479 -13.04 -9.27 -13.31
CA PHE A 479 -13.57 -10.61 -13.56
C PHE A 479 -14.28 -10.76 -14.91
N GLU A 480 -14.42 -9.66 -15.67
CA GLU A 480 -15.18 -9.63 -16.93
C GLU A 480 -14.28 -9.75 -18.17
N ARG A 481 -12.98 -9.42 -18.08
CA ARG A 481 -12.09 -9.36 -19.27
C ARG A 481 -10.79 -10.16 -19.12
N ALA A 482 -10.45 -10.88 -20.20
CA ALA A 482 -9.11 -11.44 -20.42
C ALA A 482 -8.28 -10.47 -21.28
N ARG A 483 -7.09 -10.03 -20.82
CA ARG A 483 -6.22 -9.11 -21.59
C ARG A 483 -4.88 -9.74 -21.98
N ARG A 484 -4.32 -9.26 -23.09
CA ARG A 484 -3.03 -9.69 -23.64
C ARG A 484 -1.84 -9.02 -22.94
N ARG A 485 -0.76 -9.78 -22.88
CA ARG A 485 0.52 -9.53 -22.18
C ARG A 485 1.32 -8.31 -22.72
N PRO A 486 1.94 -7.48 -21.84
CA PRO A 486 3.03 -6.55 -22.19
C PRO A 486 4.40 -7.24 -22.35
N LYS A 487 5.30 -6.71 -23.19
CA LYS A 487 6.67 -7.25 -23.40
C LYS A 487 7.68 -6.66 -22.41
N VAL A 488 8.48 -7.48 -21.70
CA VAL A 488 9.69 -7.03 -20.95
C VAL A 488 10.72 -8.16 -20.69
N GLU A 489 11.78 -7.87 -19.88
CA GLU A 489 13.24 -8.21 -19.93
C GLU A 489 13.77 -9.12 -18.79
N GLN A 490 15.09 -9.44 -18.71
CA GLN A 490 15.69 -10.54 -17.89
C GLN A 490 16.41 -10.05 -16.60
N PRO A 491 16.47 -10.86 -15.51
CA PRO A 491 17.03 -10.41 -14.24
C PRO A 491 18.53 -10.70 -14.23
N GLY A 492 19.29 -9.77 -13.63
CA GLY A 492 20.71 -9.98 -13.37
C GLY A 492 20.98 -11.07 -12.32
N ALA A 493 22.22 -11.54 -12.25
CA ALA A 493 22.66 -12.49 -11.24
C ALA A 493 22.66 -11.88 -9.82
N ILE A 494 22.47 -12.74 -8.81
CA ILE A 494 22.53 -12.36 -7.40
C ILE A 494 24.00 -12.08 -7.01
N PRO A 495 24.35 -10.87 -6.53
CA PRO A 495 25.69 -10.58 -6.08
C PRO A 495 25.99 -11.28 -4.73
N PRO A 496 27.27 -11.56 -4.41
CA PRO A 496 27.64 -12.12 -3.11
C PRO A 496 27.44 -11.11 -1.97
N PHE A 497 27.09 -11.61 -0.77
CA PHE A 497 26.90 -10.77 0.41
C PHE A 497 28.21 -10.10 0.87
N SER A 498 28.18 -8.77 1.04
CA SER A 498 29.33 -7.94 1.41
C SER A 498 29.13 -7.08 2.67
N GLY A 499 28.01 -7.29 3.39
CA GLY A 499 27.67 -6.58 4.62
C GLY A 499 26.65 -5.44 4.44
N ARG A 500 25.96 -5.10 5.53
CA ARG A 500 24.91 -4.05 5.57
C ARG A 500 25.49 -2.64 5.62
N TRP A 501 24.78 -1.66 5.07
CA TRP A 501 25.21 -0.26 5.04
C TRP A 501 24.04 0.73 4.99
N ALA A 502 24.30 1.98 5.38
CA ALA A 502 23.32 3.07 5.31
C ALA A 502 23.61 3.98 4.10
N PRO A 503 22.64 4.15 3.19
CA PRO A 503 22.75 5.11 2.07
C PRO A 503 22.88 6.55 2.54
N LYS A 504 23.77 7.31 1.89
CA LYS A 504 23.98 8.75 2.12
C LYS A 504 23.52 9.53 0.89
N PRO A 505 22.84 10.69 1.08
CA PRO A 505 22.46 11.54 -0.03
C PRO A 505 23.70 12.07 -0.76
N PRO A 506 23.60 12.31 -2.08
CA PRO A 506 24.66 12.97 -2.83
C PRO A 506 24.85 14.42 -2.37
N LEU A 507 26.05 14.98 -2.57
CA LEU A 507 26.34 16.38 -2.23
C LEU A 507 25.47 17.37 -3.04
N VAL A 508 25.25 17.05 -4.32
CA VAL A 508 24.32 17.78 -5.20
C VAL A 508 23.10 16.91 -5.38
N GLN A 509 21.96 17.38 -4.87
CA GLN A 509 20.71 16.65 -4.86
C GLN A 509 19.78 17.16 -5.96
N HIS A 510 19.02 16.26 -6.57
CA HIS A 510 17.98 16.55 -7.54
C HIS A 510 16.74 15.72 -7.22
N MET A 511 15.57 16.25 -7.52
CA MET A 511 14.35 15.45 -7.44
C MET A 511 14.44 14.24 -8.38
N PRO A 512 14.01 13.04 -7.95
CA PRO A 512 13.88 11.91 -8.85
C PRO A 512 12.96 12.24 -10.03
N VAL A 513 13.26 11.65 -11.18
CA VAL A 513 12.40 11.69 -12.35
C VAL A 513 11.57 10.40 -12.36
N GLN A 514 10.25 10.52 -12.27
CA GLN A 514 9.35 9.40 -12.48
C GLN A 514 9.33 9.00 -13.97
N GLU A 515 9.27 7.70 -14.26
CA GLU A 515 9.11 7.18 -15.62
C GLU A 515 7.93 7.88 -16.31
N SER A 516 8.09 8.27 -17.57
CA SER A 516 7.04 8.93 -18.33
C SER A 516 5.93 7.95 -18.75
N GLY A 517 4.75 8.51 -19.00
CA GLY A 517 3.59 7.78 -19.52
C GLY A 517 2.56 7.43 -18.45
N ALA A 518 1.36 7.10 -18.93
CA ALA A 518 0.25 6.66 -18.10
C ALA A 518 0.16 5.13 -18.06
N ARG A 519 -0.68 4.60 -17.16
CA ARG A 519 -1.09 3.20 -17.17
C ARG A 519 -2.62 3.06 -17.09
N PRO A 520 -3.18 1.90 -17.46
CA PRO A 520 -4.59 1.60 -17.19
C PRO A 520 -4.94 1.72 -15.70
N ALA A 521 -5.99 2.45 -15.35
CA ALA A 521 -6.45 2.63 -13.96
C ALA A 521 -7.75 1.84 -13.71
N ARG A 522 -7.87 1.22 -12.53
CA ARG A 522 -9.10 0.55 -12.08
C ARG A 522 -10.19 1.58 -11.82
N ALA A 523 -11.44 1.18 -12.04
CA ALA A 523 -12.59 2.01 -11.70
C ALA A 523 -12.66 2.16 -10.18
N LEU A 524 -12.85 3.38 -9.69
CA LEU A 524 -12.88 3.65 -8.26
C LEU A 524 -14.31 3.95 -7.78
N PRO A 525 -14.63 3.67 -6.50
CA PRO A 525 -15.97 3.84 -5.96
C PRO A 525 -16.27 5.26 -5.44
N TYR A 526 -15.47 6.26 -5.83
CA TYR A 526 -15.51 7.62 -5.31
C TYR A 526 -16.07 8.61 -6.34
N GLN A 527 -16.61 9.74 -5.89
CA GLN A 527 -16.81 10.91 -6.72
C GLN A 527 -16.75 12.17 -5.83
N PRO A 528 -15.55 12.52 -5.35
CA PRO A 528 -15.36 13.59 -4.37
C PRO A 528 -15.52 14.98 -5.00
N ASP A 529 -16.06 15.91 -4.23
CA ASP A 529 -16.04 17.34 -4.53
C ASP A 529 -16.01 18.18 -3.26
N ALA A 530 -15.46 19.39 -3.34
CA ALA A 530 -15.49 20.35 -2.24
C ALA A 530 -15.50 21.79 -2.74
N GLN A 531 -16.27 22.63 -2.06
CA GLN A 531 -16.43 24.04 -2.36
C GLN A 531 -16.48 24.86 -1.07
N ALA A 532 -16.02 26.11 -1.14
CA ALA A 532 -15.90 26.96 0.04
C ALA A 532 -16.54 28.33 -0.18
N LYS A 533 -17.24 28.80 0.86
CA LYS A 533 -17.86 30.13 0.93
C LYS A 533 -17.53 30.82 2.25
N LEU A 534 -17.41 32.14 2.23
CA LEU A 534 -17.25 32.94 3.44
C LEU A 534 -18.63 33.21 4.05
N VAL A 535 -18.84 32.82 5.30
CA VAL A 535 -20.10 33.00 6.04
C VAL A 535 -19.76 33.41 7.47
N ASP A 536 -20.34 34.53 7.93
CA ASP A 536 -20.28 34.99 9.32
C ASP A 536 -18.85 35.03 9.92
N GLY A 537 -17.86 35.46 9.14
CA GLY A 537 -16.47 35.56 9.60
C GLY A 537 -15.70 34.23 9.66
N ALA A 538 -16.20 33.17 9.02
CA ALA A 538 -15.52 31.89 8.85
C ALA A 538 -15.66 31.37 7.40
N VAL A 539 -14.77 30.48 6.98
CA VAL A 539 -14.92 29.80 5.69
C VAL A 539 -15.62 28.47 5.90
N GLN A 540 -16.81 28.34 5.32
CA GLN A 540 -17.59 27.10 5.31
C GLN A 540 -17.19 26.27 4.09
N VAL A 541 -16.60 25.10 4.34
CA VAL A 541 -16.17 24.16 3.30
C VAL A 541 -17.19 23.03 3.25
N ALA A 542 -18.01 23.01 2.20
CA ALA A 542 -18.93 21.92 1.93
C ALA A 542 -18.20 20.82 1.18
N LEU A 543 -18.20 19.61 1.75
CA LEU A 543 -17.67 18.38 1.16
C LEU A 543 -18.83 17.55 0.61
N SER A 544 -18.59 16.91 -0.52
CA SER A 544 -19.50 15.89 -1.04
C SER A 544 -18.73 14.73 -1.65
N ASN A 545 -19.36 13.56 -1.62
CA ASN A 545 -18.91 12.39 -2.32
C ASN A 545 -20.16 11.63 -2.77
N THR A 546 -20.39 11.62 -4.08
CA THR A 546 -21.54 10.93 -4.69
C THR A 546 -21.21 9.48 -5.10
N GLY A 547 -19.97 9.04 -4.83
CA GLY A 547 -19.54 7.67 -5.01
C GLY A 547 -20.23 6.68 -4.07
N ARG A 548 -20.04 5.39 -4.34
CA ARG A 548 -20.67 4.29 -3.58
C ARG A 548 -19.98 4.02 -2.24
N SER A 549 -18.69 4.30 -2.15
CA SER A 549 -17.88 4.15 -0.93
C SER A 549 -17.56 5.50 -0.31
N SER A 550 -17.23 5.51 0.99
CA SER A 550 -16.76 6.71 1.69
C SER A 550 -15.45 7.21 1.08
N ALA A 551 -15.25 8.52 0.98
CA ALA A 551 -13.99 9.12 0.60
C ALA A 551 -13.37 9.81 1.83
N HIS A 552 -12.09 9.54 2.09
CA HIS A 552 -11.35 10.23 3.14
C HIS A 552 -10.83 11.58 2.63
N PHE A 553 -11.08 12.64 3.39
CA PHE A 553 -10.58 13.99 3.10
C PHE A 553 -9.65 14.45 4.22
N ALA A 554 -8.55 15.12 3.84
CA ALA A 554 -7.66 15.80 4.77
C ALA A 554 -7.59 17.30 4.44
N LEU A 555 -7.59 18.15 5.46
CA LEU A 555 -7.62 19.61 5.37
C LEU A 555 -6.31 20.18 5.96
N TYR A 556 -5.46 20.74 5.10
CA TYR A 556 -4.16 21.31 5.43
C TYR A 556 -4.24 22.85 5.61
N PRO A 557 -3.88 23.38 6.79
CA PRO A 557 -3.91 24.82 7.07
C PRO A 557 -2.57 25.50 6.72
N TYR A 558 -2.59 26.55 5.90
CA TYR A 558 -1.38 27.29 5.49
C TYR A 558 -1.37 28.77 5.91
N ALA A 559 -2.46 29.27 6.51
CA ALA A 559 -2.51 30.60 7.11
C ALA A 559 -2.74 30.55 8.64
N GLY A 560 -2.45 29.40 9.27
CA GLY A 560 -2.61 29.21 10.71
C GLY A 560 -4.06 29.03 11.14
N GLU A 561 -4.90 28.46 10.28
CA GLU A 561 -6.31 28.17 10.58
C GLU A 561 -6.47 27.06 11.63
N PHE A 562 -5.56 26.09 11.61
CA PHE A 562 -5.49 24.99 12.56
C PHE A 562 -4.02 24.66 12.88
N PRO A 563 -3.74 24.07 14.06
CA PRO A 563 -2.37 23.67 14.41
C PRO A 563 -1.86 22.46 13.62
N VAL A 564 -2.77 21.56 13.23
CA VAL A 564 -2.48 20.33 12.47
C VAL A 564 -3.58 20.08 11.44
N PRO A 565 -3.29 19.30 10.38
CA PRO A 565 -4.30 18.83 9.45
C PRO A 565 -5.51 18.18 10.13
N GLN A 566 -6.69 18.39 9.57
CA GLN A 566 -7.94 17.76 10.02
C GLN A 566 -8.41 16.70 9.03
N HIS A 567 -9.12 15.69 9.51
CA HIS A 567 -9.51 14.53 8.72
C HIS A 567 -11.01 14.26 8.82
N ARG A 568 -11.62 13.81 7.71
CA ARG A 568 -13.03 13.37 7.67
C ARG A 568 -13.28 12.32 6.60
N ASP A 569 -14.02 11.28 6.98
CA ASP A 569 -14.61 10.32 6.04
C ASP A 569 -16.01 10.80 5.61
N VAL A 570 -16.29 10.80 4.31
CA VAL A 570 -17.54 11.33 3.76
C VAL A 570 -18.18 10.36 2.77
N LYS A 571 -19.38 9.90 3.12
CA LYS A 571 -20.34 9.26 2.21
C LYS A 571 -21.57 10.17 2.12
N GLY A 572 -21.81 10.78 0.95
CA GLY A 572 -22.82 11.83 0.80
C GLY A 572 -22.23 13.21 1.01
N THR A 573 -22.54 13.90 2.12
CA THR A 573 -22.11 15.29 2.35
C THR A 573 -21.61 15.53 3.76
N ALA A 574 -20.64 16.42 3.92
CA ALA A 574 -20.14 16.89 5.22
C ALA A 574 -19.70 18.36 5.11
N GLN A 575 -19.34 18.98 6.24
CA GLN A 575 -18.90 20.38 6.26
C GLN A 575 -17.80 20.64 7.29
N TRP A 576 -16.78 21.41 6.93
CA TRP A 576 -15.85 22.04 7.87
C TRP A 576 -16.18 23.52 8.05
N THR A 577 -16.00 24.01 9.28
CA THR A 577 -15.90 25.45 9.57
C THR A 577 -14.44 25.79 9.78
N VAL A 578 -13.87 26.59 8.90
CA VAL A 578 -12.48 27.04 8.98
C VAL A 578 -12.45 28.45 9.58
N PRO A 579 -11.83 28.65 10.76
CA PRO A 579 -11.78 29.97 11.39
C PRO A 579 -10.88 30.92 10.60
N LEU A 580 -11.25 32.20 10.58
CA LEU A 580 -10.37 33.25 10.09
C LEU A 580 -9.50 33.78 11.22
N THR A 581 -8.20 33.46 11.17
CA THR A 581 -7.23 33.86 12.20
C THR A 581 -6.42 35.11 11.81
N GLY A 582 -6.52 35.57 10.55
CA GLY A 582 -5.78 36.71 10.02
C GLY A 582 -6.51 37.48 8.92
N ALA A 583 -5.76 38.27 8.15
CA ALA A 583 -6.29 39.10 7.05
C ALA A 583 -6.61 38.30 5.77
N ALA A 584 -6.14 37.06 5.68
CA ALA A 584 -6.38 36.14 4.58
C ALA A 584 -6.46 34.69 5.12
N TYR A 585 -7.01 33.80 4.31
CA TYR A 585 -7.00 32.36 4.54
C TYR A 585 -6.28 31.66 3.39
N ARG A 586 -5.67 30.51 3.67
CA ARG A 586 -5.04 29.62 2.69
C ARG A 586 -5.06 28.19 3.24
N PHE A 587 -5.83 27.31 2.61
CA PHE A 587 -5.86 25.89 2.98
C PHE A 587 -6.09 24.99 1.78
N THR A 588 -5.73 23.71 1.92
CA THR A 588 -5.90 22.69 0.89
C THR A 588 -6.70 21.52 1.44
N VAL A 589 -7.71 21.07 0.70
CA VAL A 589 -8.38 19.79 0.91
C VAL A 589 -7.79 18.76 -0.05
N THR A 590 -7.33 17.62 0.45
CA THR A 590 -6.91 16.46 -0.35
C THR A 590 -7.87 15.30 -0.13
N GLY A 591 -7.89 14.35 -1.07
CA GLY A 591 -8.69 13.12 -0.99
C GLY A 591 -8.14 12.01 -1.89
N PRO A 592 -8.88 10.90 -2.06
CA PRO A 592 -8.42 9.76 -2.84
C PRO A 592 -8.25 10.10 -4.33
N ASN A 593 -7.48 9.27 -5.04
CA ASN A 593 -7.26 9.37 -6.49
C ASN A 593 -6.86 10.78 -6.99
N GLY A 594 -5.92 11.43 -6.31
CA GLY A 594 -5.41 12.74 -6.71
C GLY A 594 -6.38 13.91 -6.48
N PHE A 595 -7.49 13.71 -5.78
CA PHE A 595 -8.42 14.79 -5.46
C PHE A 595 -7.74 15.89 -4.65
N ARG A 596 -7.87 17.14 -5.13
CA ARG A 596 -7.34 18.34 -4.48
C ARG A 596 -8.26 19.54 -4.70
N ARG A 597 -8.45 20.33 -3.64
CA ARG A 597 -9.04 21.66 -3.69
C ARG A 597 -8.19 22.64 -2.89
N GLU A 598 -7.68 23.68 -3.54
CA GLU A 598 -6.97 24.77 -2.84
C GLU A 598 -7.88 25.98 -2.73
N PHE A 599 -7.87 26.61 -1.55
CA PHE A 599 -8.67 27.79 -1.25
C PHE A 599 -7.77 28.87 -0.67
N ALA A 600 -7.66 30.00 -1.36
CA ALA A 600 -7.02 31.21 -0.84
C ALA A 600 -7.92 32.43 -1.08
N GLY A 601 -7.91 33.39 -0.16
CA GLY A 601 -8.68 34.62 -0.31
C GLY A 601 -8.54 35.58 0.87
N PRO A 602 -9.04 36.82 0.71
CA PRO A 602 -9.05 37.78 1.79
C PRO A 602 -10.11 37.41 2.84
N ALA A 603 -9.81 37.69 4.11
CA ALA A 603 -10.71 37.43 5.23
C ALA A 603 -11.83 38.48 5.37
N LYS A 604 -11.66 39.66 4.75
CA LYS A 604 -12.59 40.81 4.75
C LYS A 604 -12.62 41.47 3.36
N ASP A 605 -13.24 42.65 3.25
CA ASP A 605 -13.34 43.45 2.02
C ASP A 605 -12.04 43.50 1.20
N GLY A 606 -12.18 43.53 -0.13
CA GLY A 606 -11.07 43.52 -1.08
C GLY A 606 -11.56 43.48 -2.52
N ALA A 607 -10.66 43.58 -3.51
CA ALA A 607 -11.02 43.61 -4.93
C ALA A 607 -11.74 42.33 -5.42
N SER A 608 -11.63 41.23 -4.67
CA SER A 608 -12.27 39.93 -4.91
C SER A 608 -13.41 39.62 -3.93
N ALA A 609 -13.83 40.59 -3.11
CA ALA A 609 -14.91 40.39 -2.13
C ALA A 609 -16.22 39.96 -2.83
N GLY A 610 -16.85 38.91 -2.29
CA GLY A 610 -18.04 38.29 -2.86
C GLY A 610 -17.78 37.34 -4.04
N ALA A 611 -16.52 37.01 -4.35
CA ALA A 611 -16.21 35.95 -5.29
C ALA A 611 -16.50 34.57 -4.69
N GLU A 612 -17.31 33.78 -5.39
CA GLU A 612 -17.60 32.39 -5.04
C GLU A 612 -17.44 31.49 -6.27
N VAL A 613 -16.87 30.30 -6.06
CA VAL A 613 -16.73 29.26 -7.08
C VAL A 613 -17.34 27.99 -6.50
N ALA A 614 -18.33 27.46 -7.21
CA ALA A 614 -18.96 26.18 -6.94
C ALA A 614 -18.73 25.23 -8.12
N SER A 615 -18.71 23.93 -7.85
CA SER A 615 -18.56 22.89 -8.87
C SER A 615 -19.73 21.91 -8.83
N ARG A 616 -20.04 21.35 -9.99
CA ARG A 616 -20.90 20.18 -10.15
C ARG A 616 -20.24 19.24 -11.16
N VAL A 617 -20.08 17.99 -10.78
CA VAL A 617 -19.54 16.95 -11.67
C VAL A 617 -20.69 16.33 -12.46
N ASP A 618 -20.51 16.23 -13.77
CA ASP A 618 -21.32 15.38 -14.65
C ASP A 618 -20.52 14.13 -15.02
N ALA A 619 -20.79 13.03 -14.34
CA ALA A 619 -20.04 11.78 -14.50
C ALA A 619 -20.26 11.12 -15.87
N HIS A 620 -21.41 11.38 -16.52
CA HIS A 620 -21.73 10.74 -17.79
C HIS A 620 -20.86 11.31 -18.92
N GLU A 621 -20.86 12.63 -19.05
CA GLU A 621 -20.10 13.36 -20.08
C GLU A 621 -18.64 13.59 -19.65
N ARG A 622 -18.29 13.36 -18.38
CA ARG A 622 -17.01 13.74 -17.76
C ARG A 622 -16.76 15.25 -17.83
N ASP A 623 -17.80 16.02 -17.50
CA ASP A 623 -17.76 17.47 -17.49
C ASP A 623 -17.73 18.03 -16.06
N LEU A 624 -16.88 19.02 -15.84
CA LEU A 624 -16.86 19.82 -14.62
C LEU A 624 -17.56 21.16 -14.89
N HIS A 625 -18.72 21.35 -14.27
CA HIS A 625 -19.47 22.61 -14.34
C HIS A 625 -19.04 23.54 -13.22
N LEU A 626 -18.33 24.60 -13.55
CA LEU A 626 -17.89 25.65 -12.63
C LEU A 626 -18.89 26.81 -12.63
N THR A 627 -19.57 27.02 -11.51
CA THR A 627 -20.43 28.19 -11.31
C THR A 627 -19.63 29.30 -10.63
N LEU A 628 -19.38 30.37 -11.40
CA LEU A 628 -18.70 31.59 -10.99
C LEU A 628 -19.76 32.59 -10.52
N ARG A 629 -19.73 32.97 -9.25
CA ARG A 629 -20.74 33.83 -8.63
C ARG A 629 -20.11 35.08 -8.05
N ASN A 630 -20.81 36.20 -8.23
CA ASN A 630 -20.44 37.49 -7.66
C ASN A 630 -21.55 37.95 -6.70
N THR A 631 -21.31 37.80 -5.40
CA THR A 631 -22.18 38.30 -4.32
C THR A 631 -21.77 39.70 -3.85
N GLY A 632 -20.72 40.28 -4.43
CA GLY A 632 -20.20 41.60 -4.11
C GLY A 632 -20.95 42.74 -4.82
N ARG A 633 -20.34 43.94 -4.76
CA ARG A 633 -20.94 45.20 -5.25
C ARG A 633 -20.36 45.70 -6.58
N THR A 634 -19.21 45.21 -7.00
CA THR A 634 -18.53 45.59 -8.25
C THR A 634 -18.52 44.41 -9.23
N THR A 635 -18.35 44.67 -10.52
CA THR A 635 -18.22 43.58 -11.51
C THR A 635 -16.89 42.85 -11.30
N LEU A 636 -16.95 41.52 -11.22
CA LEU A 636 -15.76 40.67 -11.08
C LEU A 636 -15.42 40.02 -12.43
N THR A 637 -14.13 39.94 -12.73
CA THR A 637 -13.62 39.23 -13.91
C THR A 637 -12.91 37.97 -13.45
N PHE A 638 -13.52 36.81 -13.65
CA PHE A 638 -12.93 35.51 -13.33
C PHE A 638 -12.05 35.03 -14.48
N THR A 639 -10.90 34.46 -14.16
CA THR A 639 -10.06 33.74 -15.13
C THR A 639 -9.99 32.28 -14.73
N VAL A 640 -10.48 31.39 -15.59
CA VAL A 640 -10.37 29.93 -15.44
C VAL A 640 -9.29 29.45 -16.39
N ARG A 641 -8.24 28.81 -15.85
CA ARG A 641 -7.07 28.36 -16.62
C ARG A 641 -6.70 26.92 -16.26
N PRO A 642 -6.44 26.04 -17.23
CA PRO A 642 -5.85 24.73 -16.96
C PRO A 642 -4.41 24.85 -16.45
N LEU A 643 -4.08 24.01 -15.47
CA LEU A 643 -2.73 23.81 -14.93
C LEU A 643 -2.12 22.49 -15.40
N GLY A 644 -2.92 21.55 -15.90
CA GLY A 644 -2.47 20.29 -16.48
C GLY A 644 -3.60 19.57 -17.21
N TYR A 645 -3.28 18.41 -17.77
CA TYR A 645 -4.20 17.59 -18.60
C TYR A 645 -4.73 18.29 -19.86
N VAL A 646 -4.03 19.33 -20.28
CA VAL A 646 -4.24 20.06 -21.52
C VAL A 646 -2.86 20.30 -22.12
N GLU A 647 -2.71 20.06 -23.42
CA GLU A 647 -1.46 20.29 -24.14
C GLU A 647 -1.08 21.78 -24.07
N GLU A 648 0.23 22.07 -23.95
CA GLU A 648 0.71 23.45 -23.77
C GLU A 648 0.28 24.37 -24.91
N ALA A 649 0.24 23.84 -26.15
CA ALA A 649 -0.19 24.55 -27.34
C ALA A 649 -1.65 25.02 -27.26
N ASP A 650 -2.50 24.30 -26.54
CA ASP A 650 -3.95 24.55 -26.47
C ASP A 650 -4.34 25.39 -25.26
N LEU A 651 -3.41 25.67 -24.32
CA LEU A 651 -3.70 26.39 -23.08
C LEU A 651 -4.40 27.74 -23.29
N ARG A 652 -4.09 28.44 -24.40
CA ARG A 652 -4.74 29.71 -24.74
C ARG A 652 -6.23 29.53 -25.01
N ASP A 653 -6.61 28.48 -25.74
CA ASP A 653 -7.99 28.21 -26.14
C ASP A 653 -8.83 27.69 -24.97
N TRP A 654 -8.19 27.03 -24.01
CA TRP A 654 -8.84 26.56 -22.79
C TRP A 654 -8.93 27.60 -21.67
N THR A 655 -8.17 28.70 -21.76
CA THR A 655 -8.23 29.78 -20.77
C THR A 655 -9.46 30.66 -21.02
N ARG A 656 -10.35 30.78 -20.03
CA ARG A 656 -11.59 31.56 -20.15
C ARG A 656 -11.63 32.74 -19.18
N THR A 657 -11.89 33.92 -19.71
CA THR A 657 -12.14 35.13 -18.93
C THR A 657 -13.62 35.47 -18.93
N VAL A 658 -14.24 35.53 -17.76
CA VAL A 658 -15.69 35.67 -17.58
C VAL A 658 -16.01 36.86 -16.68
N LYS A 659 -16.69 37.87 -17.24
CA LYS A 659 -17.20 39.01 -16.47
C LYS A 659 -18.55 38.67 -15.83
N VAL A 660 -18.66 38.83 -14.52
CA VAL A 660 -19.86 38.54 -13.73
C VAL A 660 -20.29 39.81 -12.98
N LYS A 661 -21.46 40.34 -13.34
CA LYS A 661 -22.06 41.52 -12.69
C LYS A 661 -22.47 41.21 -11.23
N PRO A 662 -22.57 42.22 -10.35
CA PRO A 662 -23.08 42.07 -8.99
C PRO A 662 -24.40 41.28 -8.94
N GLY A 663 -24.51 40.34 -8.00
CA GLY A 663 -25.69 39.50 -7.78
C GLY A 663 -25.97 38.47 -8.89
N ARG A 664 -25.03 38.26 -9.83
CA ARG A 664 -25.17 37.30 -10.94
C ARG A 664 -24.20 36.13 -10.80
N SER A 665 -24.49 35.09 -11.57
CA SER A 665 -23.60 33.96 -11.79
C SER A 665 -23.46 33.63 -13.28
N ARG A 666 -22.38 32.93 -13.62
CA ARG A 666 -22.10 32.35 -14.93
C ARG A 666 -21.53 30.95 -14.74
N THR A 667 -21.91 30.03 -15.60
CA THR A 667 -21.36 28.66 -15.58
C THR A 667 -20.39 28.49 -16.74
N VAL A 668 -19.21 27.98 -16.42
CA VAL A 668 -18.22 27.51 -17.40
C VAL A 668 -18.18 26.00 -17.31
N VAL A 669 -18.18 25.33 -18.46
CA VAL A 669 -18.01 23.88 -18.55
C VAL A 669 -16.57 23.60 -18.98
N HIS A 670 -15.89 22.76 -18.22
CA HIS A 670 -14.60 22.18 -18.58
C HIS A 670 -14.81 20.69 -18.83
N SER A 671 -14.61 20.24 -20.07
CA SER A 671 -14.69 18.82 -20.38
C SER A 671 -13.37 18.15 -20.05
N ALA A 672 -13.45 17.05 -19.29
CA ALA A 672 -12.31 16.20 -18.98
C ALA A 672 -12.32 14.91 -19.81
N ALA A 673 -13.26 14.75 -20.75
CA ALA A 673 -13.43 13.52 -21.53
C ALA A 673 -12.15 13.11 -22.28
N ASP A 674 -11.52 14.04 -22.99
CA ASP A 674 -10.28 13.81 -23.75
C ASP A 674 -9.07 13.52 -22.85
N ALA A 675 -9.09 14.06 -21.63
CA ALA A 675 -8.13 13.78 -20.57
C ALA A 675 -8.52 12.55 -19.73
N HIS A 676 -9.39 11.69 -20.24
CA HIS A 676 -9.86 10.49 -19.56
C HIS A 676 -10.48 10.73 -18.17
N GLY A 677 -11.06 11.90 -17.93
CA GLY A 677 -11.69 12.28 -16.67
C GLY A 677 -10.80 13.13 -15.76
N TRP A 678 -9.51 13.29 -16.08
CA TRP A 678 -8.58 14.12 -15.32
C TRP A 678 -8.76 15.61 -15.60
N TYR A 679 -8.67 16.41 -14.54
CA TYR A 679 -8.70 17.88 -14.64
C TYR A 679 -7.78 18.50 -13.58
N ASP A 680 -7.21 19.67 -13.90
CA ASP A 680 -6.49 20.52 -12.96
C ASP A 680 -6.63 21.99 -13.40
N LEU A 681 -7.39 22.76 -12.64
CA LEU A 681 -7.83 24.11 -13.01
C LEU A 681 -7.47 25.10 -11.91
N SER A 682 -7.04 26.30 -12.31
CA SER A 682 -6.96 27.48 -11.45
C SER A 682 -8.08 28.46 -11.80
N VAL A 683 -8.69 29.04 -10.77
CA VAL A 683 -9.64 30.16 -10.91
C VAL A 683 -9.14 31.33 -10.08
N THR A 684 -8.91 32.47 -10.73
CA THR A 684 -8.52 33.74 -10.11
C THR A 684 -9.48 34.86 -10.48
N VAL A 685 -9.38 36.01 -9.81
CA VAL A 685 -10.31 37.13 -9.99
C VAL A 685 -9.54 38.45 -10.19
N ASN A 686 -9.96 39.22 -11.18
CA ASN A 686 -9.43 40.55 -11.53
C ASN A 686 -7.91 40.59 -11.81
N GLY A 687 -7.32 39.45 -12.18
CA GLY A 687 -5.88 39.34 -12.43
C GLY A 687 -5.02 39.36 -11.16
N ASP A 688 -5.64 39.26 -9.98
CA ASP A 688 -4.96 39.11 -8.69
C ASP A 688 -5.03 37.65 -8.21
N ASP A 689 -3.92 37.16 -7.68
CA ASP A 689 -3.76 35.80 -7.15
C ASP A 689 -4.17 35.68 -5.67
N VAL A 690 -4.53 36.78 -5.01
CA VAL A 690 -5.01 36.75 -3.61
C VAL A 690 -6.26 35.86 -3.47
N PHE A 691 -7.24 35.97 -4.38
CA PHE A 691 -8.32 35.00 -4.47
C PHE A 691 -7.94 33.91 -5.47
N ARG A 692 -7.74 32.69 -4.95
CA ARG A 692 -7.42 31.52 -5.77
C ARG A 692 -8.27 30.33 -5.38
N ARG A 693 -8.73 29.61 -6.41
CA ARG A 693 -9.28 28.26 -6.28
C ARG A 693 -8.49 27.35 -7.20
N ARG A 694 -7.95 26.25 -6.68
CA ARG A 694 -7.46 25.15 -7.53
C ARG A 694 -8.40 23.98 -7.42
N LEU A 695 -8.78 23.39 -8.55
CA LEU A 695 -9.62 22.20 -8.61
C LEU A 695 -8.88 21.14 -9.42
N MET A 696 -8.42 20.08 -8.76
CA MET A 696 -7.77 18.93 -9.39
C MET A 696 -8.45 17.64 -8.95
N GLY A 697 -8.51 16.66 -9.85
CA GLY A 697 -8.99 15.32 -9.56
C GLY A 697 -9.37 14.56 -10.83
N HIS A 698 -10.13 13.49 -10.63
CA HIS A 698 -10.64 12.63 -11.69
C HIS A 698 -12.16 12.49 -11.59
N ILE A 699 -12.85 12.49 -12.73
CA ILE A 699 -14.29 12.23 -12.84
C ILE A 699 -14.51 10.73 -13.09
N GLU A 700 -15.00 10.03 -12.07
CA GLU A 700 -15.34 8.62 -12.17
C GLU A 700 -16.67 8.42 -12.91
N ASN A 701 -16.73 7.41 -13.77
CA ASN A 701 -17.96 7.01 -14.45
C ASN A 701 -18.23 5.50 -14.32
N GLY A 702 -17.61 4.86 -13.32
CA GLY A 702 -17.73 3.43 -13.04
C GLY A 702 -17.01 2.52 -14.03
N ARG A 703 -16.17 3.06 -14.92
CA ARG A 703 -15.37 2.29 -15.88
C ARG A 703 -13.88 2.50 -15.63
N ALA A 704 -13.07 1.51 -16.02
CA ALA A 704 -11.62 1.65 -16.03
C ALA A 704 -11.18 2.88 -16.83
N SER A 705 -10.12 3.53 -16.38
CA SER A 705 -9.58 4.77 -16.95
C SER A 705 -8.08 4.64 -17.23
N VAL A 706 -7.35 5.74 -17.26
CA VAL A 706 -5.89 5.79 -17.21
C VAL A 706 -5.44 6.62 -16.02
N SER A 707 -4.23 6.37 -15.51
CA SER A 707 -3.61 7.21 -14.49
C SER A 707 -3.36 8.63 -15.03
N GLY A 708 -3.48 9.63 -14.16
CA GLY A 708 -3.20 11.03 -14.47
C GLY A 708 -1.79 11.47 -14.12
#